data_AF-A0A831UBW3-F1
#
_entry.id   AF-A0A831UBW3-F1
#
_cell.length_a   1.000
_cell.length_b   1.000
_cell.length_c   1.000
_cell.angle_alpha   90.00
_cell.angle_beta   90.00
_cell.angle_gamma   90.00
#
_symmetry.space_group_name_H-M   'P 1'
#
loop_
_entity.id
_entity.type
_entity.pdbx_description
1 polymer ?
#
loop_
_entity_poly.entity_id
_entity_poly.type
_entity_poly.pdbx_seq_one_letter_code
_entity_poly.pdbx_strand_id
1 'polypeptide(L)'
;MQTKRFSPRYLYLYLTALAGLLMVPALASAVTMSVKVTTDKGSYAPGQLVKVTAYAVYSDGKPVLSTTKRQLSVKNPTGTTVFKTTLTSTGNGYYAGSYTLAAAAPAGTWEAKAEFQDPALIKASGKKTFTVTGTTPPPPADTTAPVTTPSPAGGTFTAPVSVTLSANEPATIYYTTDGTTPTTASAAYSSPITIASTATLKFFARDTAGNAEAVKSVSYTIAATPPPAGAPHANLKWNGAGTCVACHAKEATEVHASVHYQWKGATPAIANHTDGGGKSAGAMNAYCINITGNWNSCSKCHVGLGAQPTATADTAQLNNIDCLVCHQEKYKRVKVNGVMVPDTANMAITMDQAVQTLHRPTRASCLQCHATAGGGDGVKRGDLALAHGATTDRAYDVHMATTGANLTCQGCHTTSEHRISGRGSDLRPTEGAAPVGCATTACHAAKTGTGGHATAAVNTHMARVACQTCHIGTYARNAFDTPATEATEVFRDWQQPHLGATGTYHPLMQMQNDLTPVYAFWNGTSWAYNLFDVATPDPVTGYYPVSRPLGGINDPKSKLYPFKYKTASQPLATLTSQLIPVDTSVYFATGNLYNAVNSGLVNLGLTAGAPNQMVTTYEYQALNHEVMTRDKALTCTDCHGTTARMNLKQLGYTLKGAESAVCIQCHGFKPNPGFSSVHTKHVTDKKYDCSFCHTFSRPERGLRTTK
;
A
#
# COMPACT_ATOMS: atom_id res chain seq x y z
N MET A 1 49.02 69.05 107.72
CA MET A 1 49.22 68.35 109.00
C MET A 1 49.17 66.84 108.77
N GLN A 2 50.17 66.14 109.32
CA GLN A 2 50.11 64.81 109.95
C GLN A 2 49.20 63.67 109.42
N THR A 3 49.87 62.58 108.99
CA THR A 3 49.60 61.16 109.36
C THR A 3 48.33 60.45 108.83
N LYS A 4 48.28 59.12 108.64
CA LYS A 4 49.18 57.98 109.03
C LYS A 4 49.01 56.77 108.07
N ARG A 5 50.13 56.18 107.65
CA ARG A 5 50.54 54.73 107.66
C ARG A 5 49.61 53.64 107.05
N PHE A 6 50.07 52.91 106.01
CA PHE A 6 50.85 51.62 106.02
C PHE A 6 50.04 50.43 106.61
N SER A 7 49.96 49.21 106.04
CA SER A 7 50.99 48.35 105.39
C SER A 7 50.35 47.17 104.56
N PRO A 8 51.08 46.22 103.90
CA PRO A 8 50.82 45.91 102.47
C PRO A 8 50.91 44.39 102.05
N ARG A 9 51.11 44.16 100.73
CA ARG A 9 51.48 42.90 100.00
C ARG A 9 50.30 41.98 99.67
N TYR A 10 50.08 41.49 98.45
CA TYR A 10 50.95 41.25 97.25
C TYR A 10 50.29 41.85 95.98
N LEU A 11 50.91 42.38 94.90
CA LEU A 11 52.31 42.45 94.37
C LEU A 11 52.84 41.09 93.81
N TYR A 12 53.12 40.88 92.50
CA TYR A 12 53.82 41.70 91.49
C TYR A 12 53.30 41.43 90.03
N LEU A 13 53.17 42.49 89.18
CA LEU A 13 53.43 42.56 87.70
C LEU A 13 52.50 41.86 86.66
N TYR A 14 52.45 42.28 85.37
CA TYR A 14 53.14 43.38 84.64
C TYR A 14 52.26 44.01 83.51
N LEU A 15 52.22 45.35 83.46
CA LEU A 15 52.28 46.26 82.26
C LEU A 15 51.26 46.15 81.09
N THR A 16 50.37 47.15 80.90
CA THR A 16 50.41 48.33 79.95
C THR A 16 49.73 48.11 78.59
N ALA A 17 49.14 49.10 77.89
CA ALA A 17 48.94 50.54 78.08
C ALA A 17 47.50 50.92 77.60
N LEU A 18 46.73 51.81 78.25
CA LEU A 18 46.73 53.29 78.20
C LEU A 18 46.20 53.93 76.89
N ALA A 19 45.40 55.01 77.06
CA ALA A 19 44.98 56.04 76.09
C ALA A 19 43.80 55.77 75.11
N GLY A 20 42.58 55.98 75.63
CA GLY A 20 41.63 57.00 75.17
C GLY A 20 41.21 57.14 73.69
N LEU A 21 39.89 57.09 73.45
CA LEU A 21 39.16 58.23 72.85
C LEU A 21 37.64 58.13 73.13
N LEU A 22 36.97 59.28 73.24
CA LEU A 22 35.51 59.36 73.22
C LEU A 22 35.00 58.98 71.82
N MET A 23 34.61 57.72 71.61
CA MET A 23 33.82 57.33 70.45
C MET A 23 32.34 57.31 70.84
N VAL A 24 31.59 58.25 70.27
CA VAL A 24 30.14 58.13 70.08
C VAL A 24 29.88 56.74 69.50
N PRO A 25 28.94 55.94 70.03
CA PRO A 25 28.57 54.69 69.39
C PRO A 25 27.93 55.06 68.05
N ALA A 26 28.73 55.03 66.98
CA ALA A 26 28.22 54.96 65.63
C ALA A 26 27.29 53.74 65.62
N LEU A 27 26.00 53.98 65.47
CA LEU A 27 25.01 52.94 65.26
C LEU A 27 25.47 52.16 64.04
N ALA A 28 26.10 51.00 64.28
CA ALA A 28 26.55 50.11 63.23
C ALA A 28 25.29 49.72 62.47
N SER A 29 25.11 50.30 61.28
CA SER A 29 23.90 50.13 60.48
C SER A 29 23.68 48.64 60.29
N ALA A 30 22.63 48.12 60.94
CA ALA A 30 22.39 46.69 60.97
C ALA A 30 22.34 46.16 59.54
N VAL A 31 23.18 45.16 59.23
CA VAL A 31 23.23 44.59 57.88
C VAL A 31 21.86 43.99 57.58
N THR A 32 21.18 44.57 56.59
CA THR A 32 19.87 44.10 56.14
C THR A 32 20.02 43.26 54.89
N MET A 33 19.03 42.43 54.60
CA MET A 33 18.98 41.62 53.38
C MET A 33 17.82 42.10 52.51
N SER A 34 18.02 42.12 51.20
CA SER A 34 16.99 42.38 50.20
C SER A 34 16.88 41.21 49.23
N VAL A 35 15.67 40.97 48.71
CA VAL A 35 15.39 39.86 47.79
C VAL A 35 14.59 40.38 46.61
N LYS A 36 15.15 40.30 45.39
CA LYS A 36 14.47 40.60 44.14
C LYS A 36 13.99 39.29 43.51
N VAL A 37 12.71 39.20 43.17
CA VAL A 37 12.13 38.02 42.50
C VAL A 37 11.74 38.38 41.07
N THR A 38 12.07 37.50 40.14
CA THR A 38 11.66 37.57 38.73
C THR A 38 11.09 36.23 38.28
N THR A 39 10.22 36.31 37.28
CA THR A 39 9.68 35.17 36.52
C THR A 39 10.22 35.22 35.10
N ASP A 40 10.33 34.09 34.41
CA ASP A 40 10.80 34.07 33.01
C ASP A 40 9.86 34.77 32.02
N LYS A 41 8.58 34.94 32.39
CA LYS A 41 7.56 35.67 31.63
C LYS A 41 6.68 36.50 32.56
N GLY A 42 5.98 37.50 31.99
CA GLY A 42 4.94 38.26 32.70
C GLY A 42 3.58 37.54 32.77
N SER A 43 3.30 36.68 31.78
CA SER A 43 2.02 35.97 31.64
C SER A 43 2.23 34.52 31.20
N TYR A 44 1.32 33.65 31.62
CA TYR A 44 1.33 32.20 31.36
C TYR A 44 -0.07 31.67 31.07
N ALA A 45 -0.14 30.56 30.35
CA ALA A 45 -1.36 29.75 30.21
C ALA A 45 -1.39 28.60 31.25
N PRO A 46 -2.56 28.03 31.59
CA PRO A 46 -2.65 26.80 32.37
C PRO A 46 -1.78 25.67 31.77
N GLY A 47 -1.23 24.80 32.62
CA GLY A 47 -0.29 23.75 32.21
C GLY A 47 1.16 24.19 31.96
N GLN A 48 1.46 25.49 31.89
CA GLN A 48 2.83 25.96 31.60
C GLN A 48 3.75 25.94 32.84
N LEU A 49 5.05 25.71 32.59
CA LEU A 49 6.10 25.81 33.59
C LEU A 49 6.48 27.28 33.83
N VAL A 50 6.29 27.76 35.06
CA VAL A 50 6.76 29.04 35.56
C VAL A 50 8.17 28.84 36.13
N LYS A 51 9.18 29.54 35.59
CA LYS A 51 10.53 29.56 36.18
C LYS A 51 10.69 30.82 37.01
N VAL A 52 11.17 30.66 38.24
CA VAL A 52 11.34 31.74 39.21
C VAL A 52 12.82 31.87 39.57
N THR A 53 13.33 33.10 39.48
CA THR A 53 14.67 33.46 39.95
C THR A 53 14.54 34.44 41.10
N ALA A 54 15.23 34.17 42.20
CA ALA A 54 15.38 35.08 43.33
C ALA A 54 16.86 35.47 43.46
N TYR A 55 17.13 36.77 43.56
CA TYR A 55 18.44 37.32 43.86
C TYR A 55 18.42 37.92 45.26
N ALA A 56 19.28 37.42 46.14
CA ALA A 56 19.38 37.84 47.54
C ALA A 56 20.74 38.51 47.81
N VAL A 57 20.70 39.73 48.35
CA VAL A 57 21.89 40.58 48.55
C VAL A 57 21.76 41.36 49.86
N TYR A 58 22.88 41.49 50.57
CA TYR A 58 22.99 42.28 51.80
C TYR A 58 23.11 43.78 51.48
N SER A 59 22.84 44.64 52.47
CA SER A 59 22.93 46.10 52.34
C SER A 59 24.35 46.64 52.10
N ASP A 60 25.38 45.82 52.29
CA ASP A 60 26.77 46.12 51.92
C ASP A 60 27.13 45.67 50.47
N GLY A 61 26.14 45.22 49.71
CA GLY A 61 26.29 44.75 48.32
C GLY A 61 26.77 43.30 48.17
N LYS A 62 27.07 42.59 49.26
CA LYS A 62 27.53 41.19 49.16
C LYS A 62 26.36 40.24 48.85
N PRO A 63 26.54 39.26 47.94
CA PRO A 63 25.52 38.26 47.68
C PRO A 63 25.31 37.34 48.88
N VAL A 64 24.07 36.95 49.12
CA VAL A 64 23.71 35.98 50.17
C VAL A 64 24.06 34.58 49.66
N LEU A 65 25.08 33.94 50.23
CA LEU A 65 25.53 32.61 49.81
C LEU A 65 25.14 31.49 50.79
N SER A 66 25.02 31.81 52.08
CA SER A 66 24.62 30.87 53.14
C SER A 66 23.20 31.16 53.63
N THR A 67 22.38 30.13 53.79
CA THR A 67 20.94 30.26 54.11
C THR A 67 20.48 29.16 55.05
N THR A 68 19.77 29.52 56.12
CA THR A 68 18.97 28.61 56.95
C THR A 68 17.56 28.42 56.40
N LYS A 69 17.03 29.41 55.65
CA LYS A 69 15.79 29.31 54.87
C LYS A 69 15.97 29.93 53.48
N ARG A 70 15.39 29.28 52.46
CA ARG A 70 15.29 29.79 51.07
C ARG A 70 14.06 29.20 50.37
N GLN A 71 12.87 29.56 50.86
CA GLN A 71 11.61 28.96 50.43
C GLN A 71 10.95 29.77 49.32
N LEU A 72 10.55 29.12 48.23
CA LEU A 72 9.60 29.64 47.26
C LEU A 72 8.20 29.19 47.65
N SER A 73 7.23 30.10 47.53
CA SER A 73 5.80 29.81 47.62
C SER A 73 5.06 30.47 46.46
N VAL A 74 4.03 29.79 45.93
CA VAL A 74 3.18 30.33 44.86
C VAL A 74 1.73 30.35 45.33
N LYS A 75 1.09 31.51 45.16
CA LYS A 75 -0.33 31.74 45.45
C LYS A 75 -1.14 31.92 44.18
N ASN A 76 -2.34 31.35 44.19
CA ASN A 76 -3.36 31.55 43.17
C ASN A 76 -4.09 32.92 43.37
N PRO A 77 -5.03 33.30 42.50
CA PRO A 77 -5.73 34.59 42.58
C PRO A 77 -6.66 34.72 43.79
N THR A 78 -7.08 33.60 44.41
CA THR A 78 -7.84 33.60 45.67
C THR A 78 -6.94 33.76 46.90
N GLY A 79 -5.63 33.98 46.73
CA GLY A 79 -4.66 34.15 47.80
C GLY A 79 -4.18 32.84 48.46
N THR A 80 -4.72 31.69 48.03
CA THR A 80 -4.40 30.35 48.52
C THR A 80 -3.00 29.93 48.04
N THR A 81 -2.15 29.44 48.95
CA THR A 81 -0.84 28.92 48.56
C THR A 81 -0.99 27.50 48.01
N VAL A 82 -0.70 27.31 46.72
CA VAL A 82 -0.87 26.02 46.02
C VAL A 82 0.44 25.28 45.77
N PHE A 83 1.57 25.93 46.03
CA PHE A 83 2.90 25.31 45.90
C PHE A 83 3.89 25.92 46.91
N LYS A 84 4.76 25.07 47.45
CA LYS A 84 5.95 25.47 48.23
C LYS A 84 7.11 24.55 47.87
N THR A 85 8.31 25.11 47.74
CA THR A 85 9.55 24.35 47.56
C THR A 85 10.75 25.10 48.13
N THR A 86 11.89 24.42 48.27
CA THR A 86 13.17 25.04 48.59
C THR A 86 13.88 25.43 47.30
N LEU A 87 14.34 26.67 47.20
CA LEU A 87 15.09 27.15 46.04
C LEU A 87 16.49 26.53 45.98
N THR A 88 17.02 26.33 44.77
CA THR A 88 18.37 25.82 44.51
C THR A 88 19.31 26.99 44.22
N SER A 89 20.49 27.03 44.86
CA SER A 89 21.50 28.06 44.56
C SER A 89 22.06 27.86 43.15
N THR A 90 22.18 28.95 42.39
CA THR A 90 22.86 28.99 41.09
C THR A 90 24.15 29.82 41.13
N GLY A 91 24.64 30.17 42.32
CA GLY A 91 25.84 30.97 42.55
C GLY A 91 25.57 32.47 42.66
N ASN A 92 26.54 33.22 43.22
CA ASN A 92 26.55 34.67 43.32
C ASN A 92 25.25 35.32 43.85
N GLY A 93 24.59 34.68 44.83
CA GLY A 93 23.35 35.19 45.44
C GLY A 93 22.08 34.94 44.64
N TYR A 94 22.19 34.24 43.50
CA TYR A 94 21.05 33.80 42.71
C TYR A 94 20.57 32.42 43.12
N TYR A 95 19.25 32.26 43.13
CA TYR A 95 18.54 31.06 43.49
C TYR A 95 17.40 30.82 42.52
N ALA A 96 17.24 29.59 42.04
CA ALA A 96 16.25 29.20 41.06
C ALA A 96 15.22 28.20 41.63
N GLY A 97 14.00 28.27 41.11
CA GLY A 97 12.94 27.30 41.33
C GLY A 97 11.97 27.28 40.15
N SER A 98 11.11 26.28 40.10
CA SER A 98 10.09 26.17 39.06
C SER A 98 8.80 25.55 39.60
N TYR A 99 7.69 25.89 38.96
CA TYR A 99 6.36 25.39 39.27
C TYR A 99 5.55 25.22 37.99
N THR A 100 4.95 24.05 37.78
CA THR A 100 4.02 23.82 36.66
C THR A 100 2.62 24.21 37.09
N LEU A 101 2.00 25.16 36.39
CA LEU A 101 0.60 25.50 36.59
C LEU A 101 -0.29 24.28 36.30
N ALA A 102 -1.31 24.04 37.14
CA ALA A 102 -2.30 23.01 36.85
C ALA A 102 -3.00 23.27 35.51
N ALA A 103 -3.48 22.22 34.83
CA ALA A 103 -4.29 22.37 33.61
C ALA A 103 -5.59 23.16 33.85
N ALA A 104 -6.14 23.07 35.06
CA ALA A 104 -7.30 23.85 35.54
C ALA A 104 -6.89 25.07 36.39
N ALA A 105 -5.70 25.64 36.20
CA ALA A 105 -5.25 26.81 36.95
C ALA A 105 -6.18 28.02 36.67
N PRO A 106 -6.81 28.64 37.69
CA PRO A 106 -7.71 29.76 37.48
C PRO A 106 -7.01 30.98 36.89
N ALA A 107 -7.76 31.67 36.03
CA ALA A 107 -7.43 32.97 35.47
C ALA A 107 -7.18 34.02 36.56
N GLY A 108 -6.27 34.96 36.31
CA GLY A 108 -6.06 36.14 37.15
C GLY A 108 -4.61 36.36 37.54
N THR A 109 -4.39 37.18 38.58
CA THR A 109 -3.05 37.53 39.07
C THR A 109 -2.59 36.52 40.10
N TRP A 110 -1.44 35.90 39.86
CA TRP A 110 -0.77 34.95 40.75
C TRP A 110 0.46 35.62 41.38
N GLU A 111 0.91 35.12 42.53
CA GLU A 111 2.06 35.65 43.27
C GLU A 111 3.10 34.56 43.53
N ALA A 112 4.35 34.77 43.09
CA ALA A 112 5.51 34.00 43.50
C ALA A 112 6.28 34.79 44.57
N LYS A 113 6.36 34.26 45.80
CA LYS A 113 7.08 34.86 46.93
C LYS A 113 8.25 33.98 47.34
N ALA A 114 9.44 34.58 47.41
CA ALA A 114 10.66 33.93 47.91
C ALA A 114 11.02 34.51 49.29
N GLU A 115 11.29 33.62 50.26
CA GLU A 115 11.61 33.96 51.65
C GLU A 115 12.97 33.41 52.04
N PHE A 116 13.85 34.28 52.51
CA PHE A 116 15.23 33.97 52.88
C PHE A 116 15.48 34.25 54.36
N GLN A 117 16.32 33.41 54.96
CA GLN A 117 16.93 33.61 56.26
C GLN A 117 18.37 33.09 56.22
N ASP A 118 19.32 33.84 56.77
CA ASP A 118 20.72 33.45 56.87
C ASP A 118 21.04 32.76 58.24
N PRO A 119 22.28 32.35 58.51
CA PRO A 119 22.68 31.85 59.83
C PRO A 119 22.62 32.89 60.97
N ALA A 120 22.79 34.19 60.68
CA ALA A 120 22.66 35.27 61.65
C ALA A 120 21.20 35.69 61.92
N LEU A 121 20.22 34.93 61.42
CA LEU A 121 18.78 35.16 61.56
C LEU A 121 18.26 36.42 60.85
N ILE A 122 19.05 37.04 59.97
CA ILE A 122 18.64 38.12 59.07
C ILE A 122 17.61 37.55 58.10
N LYS A 123 16.42 38.15 58.04
CA LYS A 123 15.28 37.69 57.25
C LYS A 123 14.93 38.72 56.18
N ALA A 124 14.55 38.23 55.01
CA ALA A 124 14.02 39.05 53.93
C ALA A 124 13.06 38.23 53.05
N SER A 125 12.18 38.92 52.34
CA SER A 125 11.37 38.28 51.30
C SER A 125 11.13 39.22 50.13
N GLY A 126 11.10 38.65 48.94
CA GLY A 126 10.72 39.33 47.71
C GLY A 126 9.52 38.63 47.09
N LYS A 127 8.79 39.34 46.23
CA LYS A 127 7.66 38.77 45.50
C LYS A 127 7.56 39.33 44.08
N LYS A 128 7.03 38.52 43.17
CA LYS A 128 6.71 38.87 41.80
C LYS A 128 5.32 38.37 41.48
N THR A 129 4.48 39.24 40.92
CA THR A 129 3.20 38.85 40.33
C THR A 129 3.37 38.48 38.86
N PHE A 130 2.56 37.52 38.40
CA PHE A 130 2.42 37.12 37.01
C PHE A 130 0.94 36.83 36.71
N THR A 131 0.54 36.96 35.45
CA THR A 131 -0.87 36.77 35.07
C THR A 131 -1.08 35.40 34.44
N VAL A 132 -2.06 34.64 34.92
CA VAL A 132 -2.60 33.49 34.17
C VAL A 132 -3.75 34.00 33.32
N THR A 133 -3.56 34.02 32.00
CA THR A 133 -4.53 34.58 31.06
C THR A 133 -5.69 33.61 30.86
N GLY A 134 -6.87 34.04 31.29
CA GLY A 134 -8.09 33.25 31.39
C GLY A 134 -8.83 32.98 30.08
N THR A 135 -8.17 32.34 29.14
CA THR A 135 -8.82 31.31 28.32
C THR A 135 -7.84 30.14 28.25
N THR A 136 -8.35 28.91 28.22
CA THR A 136 -7.61 27.86 27.54
C THR A 136 -7.18 28.42 26.16
N PRO A 137 -5.94 28.20 25.69
CA PRO A 137 -5.73 28.24 24.25
C PRO A 137 -6.83 27.35 23.65
N PRO A 138 -7.51 27.73 22.54
CA PRO A 138 -8.28 26.72 21.83
C PRO A 138 -7.33 25.53 21.63
N PRO A 139 -7.73 24.28 22.00
CA PRO A 139 -6.90 23.12 21.71
C PRO A 139 -6.48 23.23 20.25
N PRO A 140 -5.17 23.04 19.93
CA PRO A 140 -4.56 23.49 18.68
C PRO A 140 -5.51 23.15 17.54
N ALA A 141 -6.10 24.21 16.96
CA ALA A 141 -7.45 24.19 16.40
C ALA A 141 -7.68 22.87 15.69
N ASP A 142 -8.59 22.04 16.22
CA ASP A 142 -8.67 20.66 15.77
C ASP A 142 -8.82 20.66 14.24
N THR A 143 -7.84 20.08 13.56
CA THR A 143 -7.79 19.92 12.12
C THR A 143 -7.97 18.46 11.72
N THR A 144 -8.18 17.59 12.71
CA THR A 144 -8.31 16.16 12.51
C THR A 144 -9.78 15.87 12.26
N ALA A 145 -10.11 15.36 11.08
CA ALA A 145 -11.46 14.91 10.87
C ALA A 145 -11.75 13.67 11.74
N PRO A 146 -12.96 13.57 12.34
CA PRO A 146 -13.37 12.38 13.07
C PRO A 146 -13.36 11.14 12.16
N VAL A 147 -13.23 9.96 12.75
CA VAL A 147 -13.16 8.68 12.04
C VAL A 147 -14.36 7.83 12.44
N THR A 148 -15.38 7.79 11.58
CA THR A 148 -16.52 6.89 11.79
C THR A 148 -16.17 5.45 11.38
N THR A 149 -16.55 4.49 12.22
CA THR A 149 -16.43 3.05 12.00
C THR A 149 -17.83 2.42 12.06
N PRO A 150 -18.23 1.62 11.05
CA PRO A 150 -19.47 0.87 11.11
C PRO A 150 -19.28 -0.51 11.75
N SER A 151 -20.26 -0.95 12.53
CA SER A 151 -20.31 -2.28 13.16
C SER A 151 -21.71 -2.90 12.99
N PRO A 152 -21.84 -4.05 12.31
CA PRO A 152 -20.77 -4.78 11.64
C PRO A 152 -20.24 -4.01 10.42
N ALA A 153 -19.00 -4.29 10.02
CA ALA A 153 -18.41 -3.74 8.81
C ALA A 153 -19.18 -4.19 7.55
N GLY A 154 -19.04 -3.45 6.45
CA GLY A 154 -19.64 -3.81 5.16
C GLY A 154 -19.25 -5.21 4.70
N GLY A 155 -20.19 -5.90 4.06
CA GLY A 155 -20.03 -7.32 3.73
C GLY A 155 -21.35 -7.95 3.28
N THR A 156 -21.37 -9.28 3.25
CA THR A 156 -22.56 -10.06 2.88
C THR A 156 -23.22 -10.63 4.13
N PHE A 157 -24.52 -10.37 4.29
CA PHE A 157 -25.36 -10.84 5.40
C PHE A 157 -26.55 -11.64 4.83
N THR A 158 -26.99 -12.69 5.52
CA THR A 158 -28.09 -13.58 5.07
C THR A 158 -29.46 -13.18 5.60
N ALA A 159 -29.54 -12.09 6.37
CA ALA A 159 -30.73 -11.51 6.97
C ALA A 159 -30.52 -9.98 7.10
N PRO A 160 -31.58 -9.18 7.29
CA PRO A 160 -31.48 -7.76 7.61
C PRO A 160 -30.47 -7.49 8.73
N VAL A 161 -29.56 -6.54 8.51
CA VAL A 161 -28.48 -6.21 9.46
C VAL A 161 -28.73 -4.87 10.11
N SER A 162 -28.55 -4.80 11.42
CA SER A 162 -28.58 -3.54 12.18
C SER A 162 -27.16 -2.99 12.27
N VAL A 163 -26.90 -1.86 11.60
CA VAL A 163 -25.59 -1.22 11.53
C VAL A 163 -25.52 -0.12 12.57
N THR A 164 -24.57 -0.24 13.50
CA THR A 164 -24.18 0.84 14.39
C THR A 164 -23.02 1.62 13.79
N LEU A 165 -23.08 2.95 13.86
CA LEU A 165 -21.97 3.83 13.49
C LEU A 165 -21.37 4.42 14.77
N SER A 166 -20.05 4.34 14.93
CA SER A 166 -19.33 4.97 16.04
C SER A 166 -18.21 5.86 15.52
N ALA A 167 -18.11 7.08 16.06
CA ALA A 167 -16.94 7.94 15.86
C ALA A 167 -15.89 7.64 16.95
N ASN A 168 -14.62 7.83 16.61
CA ASN A 168 -13.50 7.82 17.55
C ASN A 168 -13.56 8.96 18.60
N GLU A 169 -14.35 10.00 18.33
CA GLU A 169 -14.45 11.22 19.15
C GLU A 169 -15.83 11.89 19.02
N PRO A 170 -16.18 12.90 19.85
CA PRO A 170 -17.51 13.54 19.84
C PRO A 170 -17.83 14.26 18.51
N ALA A 171 -18.64 13.61 17.67
CA ALA A 171 -19.03 14.10 16.36
C ALA A 171 -20.48 13.74 15.99
N THR A 172 -21.10 14.52 15.10
CA THR A 172 -22.40 14.21 14.50
C THR A 172 -22.18 13.45 13.20
N ILE A 173 -22.71 12.24 13.09
CA ILE A 173 -22.62 11.42 11.89
C ILE A 173 -23.86 11.65 11.03
N TYR A 174 -23.68 12.03 9.77
CA TYR A 174 -24.73 12.17 8.77
C TYR A 174 -24.65 11.03 7.76
N TYR A 175 -25.78 10.48 7.33
CA TYR A 175 -25.81 9.30 6.46
C TYR A 175 -26.96 9.29 5.44
N THR A 176 -26.80 8.42 4.44
CA THR A 176 -27.77 8.08 3.40
C THR A 176 -27.66 6.58 3.09
N THR A 177 -28.79 5.91 2.85
CA THR A 177 -28.86 4.46 2.56
C THR A 177 -29.13 4.13 1.09
N ASP A 178 -29.49 5.14 0.30
CA ASP A 178 -29.76 5.06 -1.14
C ASP A 178 -28.51 5.25 -2.02
N GLY A 179 -27.33 5.42 -1.42
CA GLY A 179 -26.08 5.69 -2.12
C GLY A 179 -25.91 7.13 -2.63
N THR A 180 -26.83 8.06 -2.34
CA THR A 180 -26.60 9.51 -2.58
C THR A 180 -25.52 10.04 -1.64
N THR A 181 -24.88 11.16 -1.98
CA THR A 181 -23.83 11.74 -1.12
C THR A 181 -24.47 12.47 0.07
N PRO A 182 -24.21 12.05 1.33
CA PRO A 182 -24.76 12.71 2.51
C PRO A 182 -24.21 14.14 2.66
N THR A 183 -25.04 15.02 3.20
CA THR A 183 -24.70 16.40 3.57
C THR A 183 -25.10 16.66 5.03
N THR A 184 -24.81 17.85 5.57
CA THR A 184 -25.30 18.25 6.90
C THR A 184 -26.83 18.45 6.97
N ALA A 185 -27.54 18.35 5.84
CA ALA A 185 -29.00 18.29 5.77
C ALA A 185 -29.55 16.85 5.62
N SER A 186 -28.69 15.84 5.52
CA SER A 186 -29.09 14.42 5.52
C SER A 186 -29.42 13.94 6.94
N ALA A 187 -29.94 12.72 7.06
CA ALA A 187 -30.30 12.14 8.35
C ALA A 187 -29.09 12.06 9.29
N ALA A 188 -29.24 12.59 10.51
CA ALA A 188 -28.27 12.41 11.59
C ALA A 188 -28.46 11.05 12.26
N TYR A 189 -27.38 10.32 12.48
CA TYR A 189 -27.38 9.02 13.14
C TYR A 189 -27.63 9.18 14.65
N SER A 190 -28.75 8.65 15.13
CA SER A 190 -29.15 8.65 16.54
C SER A 190 -29.49 7.25 17.08
N SER A 191 -29.67 6.27 16.19
CA SER A 191 -30.03 4.88 16.49
C SER A 191 -29.50 3.94 15.40
N PRO A 192 -29.35 2.63 15.68
CA PRO A 192 -28.84 1.66 14.70
C PRO A 192 -29.65 1.66 13.38
N ILE A 193 -28.95 1.64 12.26
CA ILE A 193 -29.55 1.68 10.91
C ILE A 193 -29.85 0.25 10.45
N THR A 194 -31.13 -0.08 10.31
CA THR A 194 -31.54 -1.38 9.74
C THR A 194 -31.40 -1.37 8.22
N ILE A 195 -30.48 -2.16 7.69
CA ILE A 195 -30.35 -2.44 6.25
C ILE A 195 -31.10 -3.75 5.96
N ALA A 196 -32.30 -3.64 5.37
CA ALA A 196 -33.19 -4.77 5.10
C ALA A 196 -33.01 -5.40 3.70
N SER A 197 -32.40 -4.68 2.77
CA SER A 197 -32.09 -5.12 1.41
C SER A 197 -30.69 -4.60 1.01
N THR A 198 -30.12 -5.12 -0.08
CA THR A 198 -28.78 -4.69 -0.53
C THR A 198 -28.75 -3.19 -0.79
N ALA A 199 -27.88 -2.48 -0.07
CA ALA A 199 -27.83 -1.03 -0.03
C ALA A 199 -26.39 -0.52 0.11
N THR A 200 -26.15 0.72 -0.32
CA THR A 200 -24.88 1.42 -0.08
C THR A 200 -25.10 2.47 0.99
N LEU A 201 -24.61 2.20 2.19
CA LEU A 201 -24.61 3.14 3.29
C LEU A 201 -23.44 4.11 3.09
N LYS A 202 -23.75 5.38 2.79
CA LYS A 202 -22.77 6.46 2.79
C LYS A 202 -22.90 7.29 4.05
N PHE A 203 -21.79 7.69 4.64
CA PHE A 203 -21.77 8.48 5.86
C PHE A 203 -20.52 9.35 5.98
N PHE A 204 -20.64 10.42 6.76
CA PHE A 204 -19.51 11.19 7.27
C PHE A 204 -19.84 11.76 8.65
N ALA A 205 -18.87 11.75 9.56
CA ALA A 205 -18.89 12.53 10.78
C ALA A 205 -18.41 13.96 10.55
N ARG A 206 -19.04 14.89 11.28
CA ARG A 206 -18.53 16.24 11.50
C ARG A 206 -18.43 16.50 13.00
N ASP A 207 -17.25 16.89 13.47
CA ASP A 207 -17.00 17.18 14.89
C ASP A 207 -17.55 18.56 15.31
N THR A 208 -17.33 18.92 16.57
CA THR A 208 -17.74 20.21 17.15
C THR A 208 -16.85 21.41 16.77
N ALA A 209 -15.62 21.18 16.32
CA ALA A 209 -14.73 22.21 15.76
C ALA A 209 -15.05 22.54 14.29
N GLY A 210 -15.73 21.62 13.62
CA GLY A 210 -16.26 21.75 12.28
C GLY A 210 -15.57 20.91 11.21
N ASN A 211 -14.57 20.08 11.55
CA ASN A 211 -13.93 19.21 10.57
C ASN A 211 -14.89 18.10 10.16
N ALA A 212 -14.90 17.80 8.87
CA ALA A 212 -15.71 16.73 8.29
C ALA A 212 -14.78 15.67 7.69
N GLU A 213 -15.09 14.40 7.95
CA GLU A 213 -14.37 13.32 7.28
C GLU A 213 -14.77 13.20 5.81
N ALA A 214 -13.87 12.64 4.99
CA ALA A 214 -14.23 12.28 3.63
C ALA A 214 -15.35 11.24 3.66
N VAL A 215 -16.41 11.45 2.86
CA VAL A 215 -17.58 10.56 2.81
C VAL A 215 -17.15 9.11 2.58
N LYS A 216 -17.41 8.28 3.59
CA LYS A 216 -17.22 6.83 3.53
C LYS A 216 -18.41 6.21 2.83
N SER A 217 -18.13 5.19 2.02
CA SER A 217 -19.13 4.44 1.26
C SER A 217 -18.96 2.97 1.56
N VAL A 218 -19.97 2.34 2.16
CA VAL A 218 -19.91 0.97 2.65
C VAL A 218 -21.10 0.20 2.10
N SER A 219 -20.81 -0.81 1.28
CA SER A 219 -21.83 -1.69 0.71
C SER A 219 -22.23 -2.77 1.70
N TYR A 220 -23.53 -2.90 1.94
CA TYR A 220 -24.15 -3.97 2.69
C TYR A 220 -24.94 -4.82 1.71
N THR A 221 -24.41 -5.99 1.38
CA THR A 221 -25.13 -6.96 0.57
C THR A 221 -25.97 -7.80 1.52
N ILE A 222 -27.26 -7.51 1.61
CA ILE A 222 -28.19 -8.51 2.12
C ILE A 222 -28.31 -9.53 0.99
N ALA A 223 -27.54 -10.61 1.11
CA ALA A 223 -27.84 -11.80 0.34
C ALA A 223 -29.29 -12.13 0.67
N ALA A 224 -30.13 -12.08 -0.36
CA ALA A 224 -31.47 -12.62 -0.24
C ALA A 224 -31.32 -14.00 0.40
N THR A 225 -32.14 -14.28 1.42
CA THR A 225 -32.48 -15.67 1.71
C THR A 225 -32.76 -16.32 0.36
N PRO A 226 -32.13 -17.47 0.03
CA PRO A 226 -32.48 -18.18 -1.19
C PRO A 226 -34.00 -18.21 -1.30
N PRO A 227 -34.59 -17.83 -2.45
CA PRO A 227 -36.04 -17.72 -2.56
C PRO A 227 -36.67 -18.98 -1.97
N PRO A 228 -37.67 -18.83 -1.08
CA PRO A 228 -38.06 -19.84 -0.10
C PRO A 228 -38.20 -21.20 -0.76
N ALA A 229 -37.58 -22.22 -0.16
CA ALA A 229 -37.24 -23.51 -0.78
C ALA A 229 -38.36 -24.09 -1.66
N GLY A 230 -38.30 -23.72 -2.93
CA GLY A 230 -39.16 -24.13 -4.02
C GLY A 230 -38.34 -23.86 -5.26
N ALA A 231 -37.50 -24.84 -5.63
CA ALA A 231 -36.35 -24.63 -6.49
C ALA A 231 -36.78 -24.03 -7.85
N PRO A 232 -36.56 -22.73 -8.11
CA PRO A 232 -37.10 -22.05 -9.29
C PRO A 232 -36.45 -22.60 -10.57
N HIS A 233 -35.27 -23.20 -10.42
CA HIS A 233 -34.54 -23.84 -11.49
C HIS A 233 -34.88 -25.32 -11.69
N ALA A 234 -35.45 -26.03 -10.71
CA ALA A 234 -35.59 -27.50 -10.77
C ALA A 234 -36.50 -28.01 -11.92
N ASN A 235 -37.44 -27.18 -12.36
CA ASN A 235 -38.32 -27.47 -13.49
C ASN A 235 -37.93 -26.72 -14.78
N LEU A 236 -36.82 -25.97 -14.79
CA LEU A 236 -36.36 -25.30 -16.00
C LEU A 236 -35.98 -26.33 -17.07
N LYS A 237 -36.31 -25.95 -18.31
CA LYS A 237 -35.87 -26.61 -19.53
C LYS A 237 -34.89 -25.70 -20.25
N TRP A 238 -33.79 -26.27 -20.74
CA TRP A 238 -32.83 -25.48 -21.52
C TRP A 238 -33.40 -25.19 -22.91
N ASN A 239 -33.54 -23.91 -23.24
CA ASN A 239 -33.95 -23.44 -24.58
C ASN A 239 -33.01 -22.32 -25.09
N GLY A 240 -31.73 -22.42 -24.74
CA GLY A 240 -30.72 -21.39 -25.02
C GLY A 240 -30.56 -20.36 -23.88
N ALA A 241 -29.60 -19.44 -24.04
CA ALA A 241 -29.26 -18.45 -23.02
C ALA A 241 -30.41 -17.50 -22.64
N GLY A 242 -31.39 -17.30 -23.53
CA GLY A 242 -32.60 -16.53 -23.24
C GLY A 242 -33.42 -17.07 -22.05
N THR A 243 -33.30 -18.36 -21.73
CA THR A 243 -33.86 -18.97 -20.50
C THR A 243 -33.35 -18.25 -19.24
N CYS A 244 -32.09 -17.80 -19.23
CA CYS A 244 -31.52 -17.05 -18.11
C CYS A 244 -31.97 -15.59 -18.12
N VAL A 245 -31.89 -14.93 -19.28
CA VAL A 245 -32.15 -13.49 -19.45
C VAL A 245 -33.59 -13.12 -19.04
N ALA A 246 -34.56 -14.02 -19.24
CA ALA A 246 -35.95 -13.82 -18.83
C ALA A 246 -36.14 -13.46 -17.34
N CYS A 247 -35.29 -13.98 -16.46
CA CYS A 247 -35.30 -13.68 -15.02
C CYS A 247 -34.11 -12.84 -14.55
N HIS A 248 -33.01 -12.85 -15.31
CA HIS A 248 -31.72 -12.25 -14.95
C HIS A 248 -31.27 -11.17 -15.94
N ALA A 249 -32.21 -10.38 -16.48
CA ALA A 249 -31.91 -9.32 -17.45
C ALA A 249 -30.95 -8.25 -16.89
N LYS A 250 -31.02 -7.98 -15.58
CA LYS A 250 -30.10 -7.08 -14.87
C LYS A 250 -28.67 -7.64 -14.87
N GLU A 251 -28.50 -8.88 -14.41
CA GLU A 251 -27.20 -9.56 -14.37
C GLU A 251 -26.62 -9.76 -15.78
N ALA A 252 -27.46 -10.04 -16.77
CA ALA A 252 -27.06 -10.09 -18.18
C ALA A 252 -26.55 -8.72 -18.68
N THR A 253 -27.21 -7.62 -18.30
CA THR A 253 -26.77 -6.25 -18.64
C THR A 253 -25.45 -5.90 -17.95
N GLU A 254 -25.24 -6.34 -16.70
CA GLU A 254 -23.97 -6.20 -15.97
C GLU A 254 -22.84 -6.98 -16.65
N VAL A 255 -23.07 -8.26 -17.01
CA VAL A 255 -22.10 -9.07 -17.77
C VAL A 255 -21.79 -8.40 -19.10
N HIS A 256 -22.80 -7.93 -19.84
CA HIS A 256 -22.60 -7.19 -21.10
C HIS A 256 -21.71 -5.96 -20.94
N ALA A 257 -21.78 -5.25 -19.80
CA ALA A 257 -20.98 -4.07 -19.49
C ALA A 257 -19.58 -4.37 -18.91
N SER A 258 -19.27 -5.64 -18.60
CA SER A 258 -17.98 -6.09 -18.06
C SER A 258 -16.88 -6.16 -19.13
N VAL A 259 -15.62 -6.13 -18.70
CA VAL A 259 -14.46 -6.41 -19.58
C VAL A 259 -14.48 -7.87 -20.04
N HIS A 260 -15.06 -8.78 -19.27
CA HIS A 260 -15.18 -10.20 -19.64
C HIS A 260 -16.02 -10.41 -20.91
N TYR A 261 -17.12 -9.66 -21.06
CA TYR A 261 -17.93 -9.66 -22.30
C TYR A 261 -17.39 -8.68 -23.34
N GLN A 262 -17.20 -7.40 -23.01
CA GLN A 262 -16.77 -6.40 -24.01
C GLN A 262 -15.38 -6.68 -24.57
N TRP A 263 -14.51 -7.35 -23.81
CA TRP A 263 -13.09 -7.54 -24.10
C TRP A 263 -12.28 -6.23 -24.25
N LYS A 264 -12.88 -5.10 -23.87
CA LYS A 264 -12.32 -3.75 -23.81
C LYS A 264 -12.84 -3.02 -22.57
N GLY A 265 -12.15 -1.99 -22.14
CA GLY A 265 -12.56 -1.12 -21.03
C GLY A 265 -11.57 0.01 -20.78
N ALA A 266 -11.80 0.79 -19.73
CA ALA A 266 -10.93 1.90 -19.33
C ALA A 266 -9.54 1.41 -18.89
N THR A 267 -8.50 2.18 -19.24
CA THR A 267 -7.08 1.83 -19.05
C THR A 267 -6.33 2.80 -18.13
N PRO A 268 -6.85 3.16 -16.94
CA PRO A 268 -6.30 4.26 -16.12
C PRO A 268 -4.85 4.02 -15.62
N ALA A 269 -4.34 2.79 -15.76
CA ALA A 269 -2.99 2.40 -15.39
C ALA A 269 -2.08 2.13 -16.61
N ILE A 270 -2.50 2.44 -17.85
CA ILE A 270 -1.66 2.35 -19.05
C ILE A 270 -1.24 3.76 -19.47
N ALA A 271 0.03 4.10 -19.28
CA ALA A 271 0.50 5.48 -19.41
C ALA A 271 0.45 6.03 -20.84
N ASN A 272 0.44 5.17 -21.86
CA ASN A 272 0.42 5.55 -23.27
C ASN A 272 -0.95 5.40 -23.96
N HIS A 273 -2.02 5.04 -23.22
CA HIS A 273 -3.38 4.91 -23.76
C HIS A 273 -4.45 5.41 -22.79
N THR A 274 -5.04 6.57 -23.12
CA THR A 274 -6.14 7.20 -22.38
C THR A 274 -7.52 6.66 -22.78
N ASP A 275 -7.67 6.23 -24.03
CA ASP A 275 -8.97 6.06 -24.68
C ASP A 275 -9.57 4.65 -24.46
N GLY A 276 -9.05 3.94 -23.46
CA GLY A 276 -9.31 2.53 -23.21
C GLY A 276 -8.41 1.59 -23.99
N GLY A 277 -8.76 0.31 -23.94
CA GLY A 277 -8.00 -0.77 -24.58
C GLY A 277 -8.53 -2.13 -24.18
N GLY A 278 -7.88 -3.19 -24.66
CA GLY A 278 -8.26 -4.59 -24.38
C GLY A 278 -8.20 -5.46 -25.63
N LYS A 279 -8.52 -6.76 -25.51
CA LYS A 279 -8.47 -7.72 -26.63
C LYS A 279 -9.21 -7.20 -27.86
N SER A 280 -10.42 -6.64 -27.70
CA SER A 280 -11.25 -6.08 -28.77
C SER A 280 -10.96 -4.60 -29.09
N ALA A 281 -9.97 -4.00 -28.43
CA ALA A 281 -9.53 -2.62 -28.64
C ALA A 281 -7.99 -2.60 -28.79
N GLY A 282 -7.52 -3.23 -29.88
CA GLY A 282 -6.13 -3.17 -30.34
C GLY A 282 -5.09 -3.95 -29.53
N ALA A 283 -5.41 -4.64 -28.43
CA ALA A 283 -4.38 -5.26 -27.61
C ALA A 283 -3.50 -6.28 -28.36
N MET A 284 -2.21 -5.98 -28.47
CA MET A 284 -1.18 -6.90 -28.95
C MET A 284 -0.54 -7.66 -27.77
N ASN A 285 0.08 -8.80 -28.05
CA ASN A 285 0.91 -9.57 -27.12
C ASN A 285 1.93 -10.41 -27.90
N ALA A 286 2.87 -11.08 -27.22
CA ALA A 286 3.91 -11.88 -27.87
C ALA A 286 3.51 -13.34 -28.14
N TYR A 287 2.25 -13.74 -27.87
CA TYR A 287 1.72 -15.09 -28.12
C TYR A 287 0.99 -15.14 -29.47
N CYS A 288 -0.34 -15.16 -29.46
CA CYS A 288 -1.21 -15.16 -30.65
C CYS A 288 -1.41 -13.76 -31.25
N ILE A 289 -0.55 -12.80 -30.88
CA ILE A 289 -0.52 -11.42 -31.36
C ILE A 289 -1.80 -10.64 -31.04
N ASN A 290 -2.86 -10.74 -31.86
CA ASN A 290 -4.07 -9.93 -31.73
C ASN A 290 -5.31 -10.63 -32.33
N ILE A 291 -6.52 -10.22 -31.90
CA ILE A 291 -7.77 -10.89 -32.29
C ILE A 291 -8.38 -10.39 -33.62
N THR A 292 -7.90 -9.29 -34.21
CA THR A 292 -8.37 -8.78 -35.50
C THR A 292 -8.10 -9.82 -36.59
N GLY A 293 -9.10 -10.10 -37.43
CA GLY A 293 -9.11 -11.26 -38.35
C GLY A 293 -9.26 -12.64 -37.67
N ASN A 294 -9.01 -12.73 -36.36
CA ASN A 294 -8.84 -13.99 -35.61
C ASN A 294 -9.98 -14.29 -34.61
N TRP A 295 -11.08 -13.53 -34.64
CA TRP A 295 -12.18 -13.67 -33.68
C TRP A 295 -12.68 -15.12 -33.56
N ASN A 296 -12.80 -15.85 -34.68
CA ASN A 296 -13.33 -17.21 -34.65
C ASN A 296 -12.48 -18.13 -33.75
N SER A 297 -11.17 -18.08 -33.89
CA SER A 297 -10.20 -18.85 -33.11
C SER A 297 -10.12 -18.37 -31.66
N CYS A 298 -10.11 -17.05 -31.44
CA CYS A 298 -9.95 -16.47 -30.10
C CYS A 298 -11.19 -16.61 -29.21
N SER A 299 -12.41 -16.53 -29.77
CA SER A 299 -13.64 -16.43 -28.95
C SER A 299 -14.02 -17.72 -28.22
N LYS A 300 -13.29 -18.83 -28.37
CA LYS A 300 -13.41 -20.02 -27.51
C LYS A 300 -13.28 -19.66 -26.02
N CYS A 301 -12.51 -18.61 -25.70
CA CYS A 301 -12.33 -18.07 -24.35
C CYS A 301 -13.15 -16.79 -24.07
N HIS A 302 -14.12 -16.44 -24.90
CA HIS A 302 -15.03 -15.30 -24.70
C HIS A 302 -16.29 -15.79 -23.95
N VAL A 303 -16.85 -14.97 -23.05
CA VAL A 303 -18.02 -15.38 -22.23
C VAL A 303 -19.35 -15.29 -22.97
N GLY A 304 -19.33 -15.20 -24.31
CA GLY A 304 -20.49 -15.28 -25.17
C GLY A 304 -20.50 -16.50 -26.08
N LEU A 305 -21.59 -16.62 -26.85
CA LEU A 305 -21.89 -17.75 -27.73
C LEU A 305 -21.30 -17.61 -29.15
N GLY A 306 -20.52 -16.56 -29.41
CA GLY A 306 -19.71 -16.44 -30.63
C GLY A 306 -19.95 -15.16 -31.43
N ALA A 307 -21.04 -14.42 -31.20
CA ALA A 307 -21.18 -13.09 -31.79
C ALA A 307 -20.22 -12.09 -31.10
N GLN A 308 -19.71 -11.13 -31.88
CA GLN A 308 -18.86 -10.06 -31.34
C GLN A 308 -19.67 -9.11 -30.43
N PRO A 309 -19.05 -8.59 -29.35
CA PRO A 309 -19.65 -7.55 -28.53
C PRO A 309 -19.92 -6.27 -29.31
N THR A 310 -21.11 -5.69 -29.15
CA THR A 310 -21.39 -4.30 -29.56
C THR A 310 -21.44 -3.40 -28.33
N ALA A 311 -21.62 -2.09 -28.55
CA ALA A 311 -21.79 -1.13 -27.46
C ALA A 311 -23.19 -1.19 -26.83
N THR A 312 -24.19 -1.74 -27.55
CA THR A 312 -25.60 -1.69 -27.15
C THR A 312 -26.02 -3.03 -26.55
N ALA A 313 -26.57 -2.99 -25.33
CA ALA A 313 -27.11 -4.17 -24.65
C ALA A 313 -28.49 -4.57 -25.21
N ASP A 314 -28.59 -4.84 -26.51
CA ASP A 314 -29.82 -5.30 -27.15
C ASP A 314 -30.11 -6.78 -26.83
N THR A 315 -31.34 -7.23 -27.14
CA THR A 315 -31.77 -8.61 -26.88
C THR A 315 -30.87 -9.66 -27.52
N ALA A 316 -30.24 -9.39 -28.67
CA ALA A 316 -29.33 -10.33 -29.33
C ALA A 316 -27.99 -10.41 -28.60
N GLN A 317 -27.46 -9.26 -28.12
CA GLN A 317 -26.25 -9.23 -27.29
C GLN A 317 -26.46 -9.89 -25.93
N LEU A 318 -27.61 -9.66 -25.27
CA LEU A 318 -27.94 -10.32 -24.01
C LEU A 318 -28.13 -11.84 -24.19
N ASN A 319 -28.83 -12.27 -25.25
CA ASN A 319 -28.96 -13.70 -25.57
C ASN A 319 -27.68 -14.35 -26.13
N ASN A 320 -26.65 -13.56 -26.47
CA ASN A 320 -25.32 -14.06 -26.80
C ASN A 320 -24.46 -14.33 -25.55
N ILE A 321 -24.90 -13.99 -24.33
CA ILE A 321 -24.13 -14.29 -23.10
C ILE A 321 -24.21 -15.79 -22.76
N ASP A 322 -23.07 -16.40 -22.51
CA ASP A 322 -22.97 -17.77 -22.00
C ASP A 322 -22.88 -17.75 -20.47
N CYS A 323 -24.03 -17.80 -19.80
CA CYS A 323 -24.08 -17.83 -18.33
C CYS A 323 -23.45 -19.12 -17.75
N LEU A 324 -23.49 -20.23 -18.49
CA LEU A 324 -23.12 -21.55 -17.99
C LEU A 324 -21.61 -21.74 -17.88
N VAL A 325 -20.82 -21.09 -18.74
CA VAL A 325 -19.34 -21.16 -18.69
C VAL A 325 -18.77 -20.78 -17.30
N CYS A 326 -19.46 -19.89 -16.57
CA CYS A 326 -19.11 -19.50 -15.21
C CYS A 326 -19.87 -20.30 -14.15
N HIS A 327 -21.18 -20.53 -14.35
CA HIS A 327 -22.10 -20.99 -13.30
C HIS A 327 -22.41 -22.51 -13.30
N GLN A 328 -21.78 -23.29 -14.17
CA GLN A 328 -21.93 -24.75 -14.22
C GLN A 328 -20.61 -25.44 -14.58
N GLU A 329 -19.91 -26.01 -13.60
CA GLU A 329 -18.57 -26.60 -13.78
C GLU A 329 -18.57 -27.81 -14.75
N LYS A 330 -19.69 -28.53 -14.81
CA LYS A 330 -19.88 -29.71 -15.68
C LYS A 330 -20.35 -29.33 -17.09
N TYR A 331 -20.68 -28.06 -17.32
CA TYR A 331 -20.98 -27.57 -18.66
C TYR A 331 -19.69 -27.58 -19.49
N LYS A 332 -19.81 -28.03 -20.73
CA LYS A 332 -18.75 -28.03 -21.73
C LYS A 332 -19.35 -27.48 -23.03
N ARG A 333 -18.51 -26.83 -23.82
CA ARG A 333 -18.93 -26.14 -25.04
C ARG A 333 -17.88 -26.30 -26.13
N VAL A 334 -18.35 -26.56 -27.33
CA VAL A 334 -17.55 -26.76 -28.54
C VAL A 334 -17.95 -25.70 -29.56
N LYS A 335 -17.04 -25.35 -30.47
CA LYS A 335 -17.31 -24.35 -31.49
C LYS A 335 -17.68 -25.02 -32.81
N VAL A 336 -18.87 -24.73 -33.32
CA VAL A 336 -19.41 -25.25 -34.58
C VAL A 336 -19.82 -24.07 -35.45
N ASN A 337 -19.26 -23.96 -36.66
CA ASN A 337 -19.58 -22.92 -37.65
C ASN A 337 -19.57 -21.47 -37.09
N GLY A 338 -18.62 -21.17 -36.20
CA GLY A 338 -18.48 -19.84 -35.59
C GLY A 338 -19.26 -19.63 -34.29
N VAL A 339 -20.15 -20.55 -33.92
CA VAL A 339 -21.02 -20.48 -32.73
C VAL A 339 -20.54 -21.45 -31.65
N MET A 340 -20.54 -21.03 -30.39
CA MET A 340 -20.34 -21.93 -29.25
C MET A 340 -21.65 -22.63 -28.94
N VAL A 341 -21.64 -23.96 -28.98
CA VAL A 341 -22.79 -24.81 -28.65
C VAL A 341 -22.44 -25.74 -27.48
N PRO A 342 -23.41 -26.21 -26.69
CA PRO A 342 -23.17 -27.24 -25.69
C PRO A 342 -22.50 -28.48 -26.28
N ASP A 343 -21.41 -28.92 -25.67
CA ASP A 343 -20.69 -30.14 -26.05
C ASP A 343 -21.26 -31.32 -25.26
N THR A 344 -22.49 -31.71 -25.59
CA THR A 344 -23.25 -32.73 -24.83
C THR A 344 -22.59 -34.10 -24.85
N ALA A 345 -21.71 -34.39 -25.82
CA ALA A 345 -20.92 -35.60 -25.86
C ALA A 345 -19.85 -35.67 -24.76
N ASN A 346 -19.34 -34.51 -24.30
CA ASN A 346 -18.32 -34.39 -23.27
C ASN A 346 -18.88 -33.86 -21.93
N MET A 347 -20.20 -33.76 -21.78
CA MET A 347 -20.86 -33.35 -20.53
C MET A 347 -21.33 -34.56 -19.72
N ALA A 348 -21.06 -34.54 -18.41
CA ALA A 348 -21.53 -35.56 -17.47
C ALA A 348 -22.97 -35.31 -16.95
N ILE A 349 -23.68 -34.35 -17.53
CA ILE A 349 -25.05 -33.94 -17.16
C ILE A 349 -25.82 -33.51 -18.41
N THR A 350 -27.16 -33.55 -18.35
CA THR A 350 -28.01 -32.98 -19.42
C THR A 350 -28.02 -31.45 -19.36
N MET A 351 -28.46 -30.79 -20.44
CA MET A 351 -28.63 -29.33 -20.44
C MET A 351 -29.72 -28.83 -19.48
N ASP A 352 -30.76 -29.63 -19.26
CA ASP A 352 -31.75 -29.39 -18.21
C ASP A 352 -31.09 -29.41 -16.83
N GLN A 353 -30.30 -30.45 -16.52
CA GLN A 353 -29.53 -30.53 -15.28
C GLN A 353 -28.55 -29.37 -15.14
N ALA A 354 -27.97 -28.88 -16.23
CA ALA A 354 -27.02 -27.76 -16.23
C ALA A 354 -27.66 -26.45 -15.71
N VAL A 355 -28.90 -26.15 -16.11
CA VAL A 355 -29.66 -25.00 -15.57
C VAL A 355 -30.30 -25.30 -14.21
N GLN A 356 -30.70 -26.54 -13.95
CA GLN A 356 -31.30 -26.94 -12.67
C GLN A 356 -30.30 -26.91 -11.50
N THR A 357 -29.02 -27.10 -11.76
CA THR A 357 -27.95 -27.25 -10.74
C THR A 357 -26.88 -26.15 -10.78
N LEU A 358 -27.27 -24.94 -11.22
CA LEU A 358 -26.43 -23.74 -11.23
C LEU A 358 -25.80 -23.45 -9.85
N HIS A 359 -24.54 -23.00 -9.86
CA HIS A 359 -23.79 -22.66 -8.64
C HIS A 359 -22.97 -21.37 -8.80
N ARG A 360 -22.35 -20.91 -7.71
CA ARG A 360 -21.34 -19.84 -7.77
C ARG A 360 -20.09 -20.36 -8.49
N PRO A 361 -19.35 -19.53 -9.25
CA PRO A 361 -18.18 -20.00 -10.01
C PRO A 361 -17.15 -20.73 -9.13
N THR A 362 -16.63 -21.85 -9.63
CA THR A 362 -15.54 -22.60 -9.00
C THR A 362 -14.21 -22.22 -9.67
N ARG A 363 -13.07 -22.63 -9.09
CA ARG A 363 -11.77 -22.45 -9.75
C ARG A 363 -11.76 -23.10 -11.15
N ALA A 364 -12.39 -24.26 -11.30
CA ALA A 364 -12.54 -24.94 -12.59
C ALA A 364 -13.33 -24.10 -13.62
N SER A 365 -14.38 -23.36 -13.22
CA SER A 365 -15.07 -22.42 -14.10
C SER A 365 -14.11 -21.38 -14.72
N CYS A 366 -13.27 -20.76 -13.89
CA CYS A 366 -12.34 -19.71 -14.32
C CYS A 366 -11.18 -20.28 -15.16
N LEU A 367 -10.60 -21.39 -14.73
CA LEU A 367 -9.36 -21.94 -15.31
C LEU A 367 -9.57 -22.48 -16.74
N GLN A 368 -10.80 -22.88 -17.12
CA GLN A 368 -11.16 -23.28 -18.49
C GLN A 368 -10.68 -22.30 -19.57
N CYS A 369 -10.62 -20.99 -19.25
CA CYS A 369 -10.12 -19.95 -20.14
C CYS A 369 -8.81 -19.30 -19.65
N HIS A 370 -8.59 -19.22 -18.33
CA HIS A 370 -7.46 -18.48 -17.77
C HIS A 370 -6.14 -19.30 -17.73
N ALA A 371 -6.23 -20.61 -17.52
CA ALA A 371 -5.08 -21.51 -17.54
C ALA A 371 -4.67 -21.90 -18.97
N THR A 372 -5.66 -22.13 -19.83
CA THR A 372 -5.49 -22.56 -21.25
C THR A 372 -5.12 -21.43 -22.22
N ALA A 373 -4.96 -20.21 -21.70
CA ALA A 373 -4.65 -19.04 -22.51
C ALA A 373 -3.29 -19.19 -23.23
N GLY A 374 -3.25 -18.80 -24.50
CA GLY A 374 -2.04 -18.90 -25.33
C GLY A 374 -1.94 -20.16 -26.22
N GLY A 375 -2.81 -21.15 -25.98
CA GLY A 375 -2.95 -22.34 -26.84
C GLY A 375 -2.97 -23.68 -26.09
N GLY A 376 -2.69 -23.68 -24.79
CA GLY A 376 -2.62 -24.88 -23.95
C GLY A 376 -2.52 -24.48 -22.47
N ASP A 377 -2.56 -25.48 -21.59
CA ASP A 377 -2.44 -25.26 -20.14
C ASP A 377 -1.05 -24.71 -19.76
N GLY A 378 -0.97 -23.83 -18.76
CA GLY A 378 0.26 -23.18 -18.30
C GLY A 378 0.93 -22.19 -19.30
N VAL A 379 0.63 -22.31 -20.61
CA VAL A 379 1.36 -21.67 -21.73
C VAL A 379 1.55 -20.17 -21.55
N LYS A 380 0.49 -19.40 -21.28
CA LYS A 380 0.60 -17.94 -21.19
C LYS A 380 1.04 -17.44 -19.83
N ARG A 381 0.34 -17.79 -18.75
CA ARG A 381 0.54 -17.13 -17.45
C ARG A 381 1.82 -17.57 -16.74
N GLY A 382 2.06 -18.88 -16.70
CA GLY A 382 3.20 -19.47 -15.98
C GLY A 382 3.08 -19.46 -14.46
N ASP A 383 2.16 -18.68 -13.86
CA ASP A 383 1.71 -18.86 -12.47
C ASP A 383 0.29 -19.45 -12.38
N LEU A 384 -0.30 -19.89 -13.51
CA LEU A 384 -1.69 -20.35 -13.52
C LEU A 384 -1.89 -21.49 -14.52
N ALA A 385 -2.36 -22.61 -14.01
CA ALA A 385 -2.56 -23.88 -14.72
C ALA A 385 -3.82 -24.61 -14.21
N LEU A 386 -4.33 -25.61 -14.95
CA LEU A 386 -5.56 -26.34 -14.58
C LEU A 386 -5.45 -27.07 -13.23
N ALA A 387 -4.24 -27.45 -12.81
CA ALA A 387 -3.94 -28.04 -11.49
C ALA A 387 -4.54 -27.25 -10.33
N HIS A 388 -4.51 -25.91 -10.41
CA HIS A 388 -5.11 -25.00 -9.43
C HIS A 388 -6.62 -25.22 -9.18
N GLY A 389 -7.32 -25.94 -10.06
CA GLY A 389 -8.72 -26.29 -9.88
C GLY A 389 -8.96 -27.13 -8.61
N ALA A 390 -8.14 -28.15 -8.41
CA ALA A 390 -8.39 -29.21 -7.42
C ALA A 390 -7.17 -29.68 -6.62
N THR A 391 -5.95 -29.23 -6.95
CA THR A 391 -4.71 -29.68 -6.31
C THR A 391 -4.75 -29.66 -4.78
N THR A 392 -4.16 -30.69 -4.21
CA THR A 392 -3.86 -30.90 -2.79
C THR A 392 -2.46 -30.39 -2.43
N ASP A 393 -1.65 -29.98 -3.41
CA ASP A 393 -0.28 -29.52 -3.20
C ASP A 393 -0.23 -28.10 -2.65
N ARG A 394 -0.09 -28.01 -1.32
CA ARG A 394 0.08 -26.75 -0.60
C ARG A 394 1.41 -26.06 -0.88
N ALA A 395 2.44 -26.77 -1.35
CA ALA A 395 3.69 -26.15 -1.78
C ALA A 395 3.56 -25.54 -3.17
N TYR A 396 2.67 -26.05 -4.01
CA TYR A 396 2.31 -25.46 -5.31
C TYR A 396 1.59 -24.11 -5.13
N ASP A 397 0.45 -24.03 -4.45
CA ASP A 397 -0.14 -22.75 -4.05
C ASP A 397 -0.84 -22.82 -2.69
N VAL A 398 -0.35 -22.05 -1.70
CA VAL A 398 -0.88 -22.07 -0.32
C VAL A 398 -2.32 -21.56 -0.20
N HIS A 399 -2.78 -20.76 -1.16
CA HIS A 399 -4.10 -20.14 -1.15
C HIS A 399 -5.15 -21.01 -1.82
N MET A 400 -4.85 -21.59 -2.99
CA MET A 400 -5.79 -22.34 -3.81
C MET A 400 -5.79 -23.85 -3.55
N ALA A 401 -4.70 -24.42 -3.01
CA ALA A 401 -4.67 -25.84 -2.68
C ALA A 401 -5.79 -26.21 -1.68
N THR A 402 -6.42 -27.36 -1.91
CA THR A 402 -7.54 -27.88 -1.11
C THR A 402 -7.14 -28.21 0.34
N THR A 403 -5.84 -28.48 0.57
CA THR A 403 -5.20 -28.67 1.89
C THR A 403 -4.64 -27.37 2.48
N GLY A 404 -4.67 -26.27 1.71
CA GLY A 404 -4.25 -24.93 2.09
C GLY A 404 -5.43 -24.08 2.59
N ALA A 405 -5.51 -22.83 2.15
CA ALA A 405 -6.67 -21.98 2.43
C ALA A 405 -7.91 -22.33 1.56
N ASN A 406 -7.74 -23.16 0.52
CA ASN A 406 -8.78 -23.59 -0.43
C ASN A 406 -9.65 -22.45 -0.98
N LEU A 407 -9.05 -21.26 -1.19
CA LEU A 407 -9.75 -20.09 -1.69
C LEU A 407 -10.25 -20.32 -3.12
N THR A 408 -11.46 -19.86 -3.39
CA THR A 408 -11.96 -19.68 -4.75
C THR A 408 -11.36 -18.40 -5.35
N CYS A 409 -11.36 -18.26 -6.68
CA CYS A 409 -10.79 -17.07 -7.34
C CYS A 409 -11.39 -15.77 -6.78
N GLN A 410 -12.72 -15.75 -6.60
CA GLN A 410 -13.47 -14.62 -6.03
C GLN A 410 -13.21 -14.34 -4.55
N GLY A 411 -12.49 -15.22 -3.84
CA GLY A 411 -11.98 -14.94 -2.49
C GLY A 411 -10.92 -13.84 -2.48
N CYS A 412 -10.22 -13.63 -3.61
CA CYS A 412 -9.30 -12.52 -3.82
C CYS A 412 -9.82 -11.54 -4.88
N HIS A 413 -10.31 -12.06 -6.00
CA HIS A 413 -10.90 -11.30 -7.11
C HIS A 413 -12.34 -10.92 -6.82
N THR A 414 -12.54 -9.96 -5.92
CA THR A 414 -13.89 -9.55 -5.48
C THR A 414 -14.74 -9.08 -6.67
N THR A 415 -15.96 -9.61 -6.77
CA THR A 415 -16.89 -9.32 -7.86
C THR A 415 -18.04 -8.45 -7.37
N SER A 416 -18.35 -7.39 -8.11
CA SER A 416 -19.55 -6.57 -7.90
C SER A 416 -20.12 -6.21 -9.26
N GLU A 417 -21.44 -6.32 -9.44
CA GLU A 417 -22.12 -6.03 -10.72
C GLU A 417 -21.45 -6.76 -11.91
N HIS A 418 -21.12 -8.05 -11.73
CA HIS A 418 -20.35 -8.90 -12.66
C HIS A 418 -18.97 -8.38 -13.12
N ARG A 419 -18.47 -7.26 -12.55
CA ARG A 419 -17.11 -6.75 -12.76
C ARG A 419 -16.17 -7.42 -11.76
N ILE A 420 -15.14 -8.08 -12.28
CA ILE A 420 -14.22 -8.90 -11.47
C ILE A 420 -12.94 -8.10 -11.19
N SER A 421 -12.69 -7.81 -9.92
CA SER A 421 -11.53 -7.01 -9.50
C SER A 421 -10.19 -7.69 -9.76
N GLY A 422 -9.20 -6.93 -10.23
CA GLY A 422 -7.80 -7.36 -10.33
C GLY A 422 -7.14 -7.08 -11.68
N ARG A 423 -5.82 -6.88 -11.67
CA ARG A 423 -5.04 -6.53 -12.87
C ARG A 423 -3.56 -6.94 -12.72
N GLY A 424 -3.00 -7.53 -13.77
CA GLY A 424 -1.55 -7.75 -13.95
C GLY A 424 -0.91 -6.65 -14.82
N SER A 425 0.42 -6.64 -14.94
CA SER A 425 1.16 -5.61 -15.69
C SER A 425 0.84 -5.57 -17.19
N ASP A 426 0.57 -6.71 -17.81
CA ASP A 426 0.23 -6.88 -19.24
C ASP A 426 -1.26 -6.66 -19.55
N LEU A 427 -2.10 -6.65 -18.51
CA LEU A 427 -3.52 -6.40 -18.67
C LEU A 427 -3.75 -4.89 -18.81
N ARG A 428 -4.49 -4.49 -19.85
CA ARG A 428 -4.79 -3.09 -20.15
C ARG A 428 -6.00 -2.60 -19.35
N PRO A 429 -7.20 -3.21 -19.49
CA PRO A 429 -8.38 -2.70 -18.83
C PRO A 429 -8.28 -2.89 -17.32
N THR A 430 -8.91 -2.01 -16.57
CA THR A 430 -9.16 -2.20 -15.13
C THR A 430 -10.66 -2.22 -14.90
N GLU A 431 -11.17 -3.27 -14.24
CA GLU A 431 -12.54 -3.32 -13.73
C GLU A 431 -12.54 -3.75 -12.26
N GLY A 432 -13.68 -3.56 -11.58
CA GLY A 432 -13.79 -3.67 -10.14
C GLY A 432 -13.28 -2.43 -9.39
N ALA A 433 -13.68 -2.29 -8.12
CA ALA A 433 -13.44 -1.09 -7.33
C ALA A 433 -12.10 -1.11 -6.56
N ALA A 434 -11.49 -2.29 -6.37
CA ALA A 434 -10.29 -2.45 -5.54
C ALA A 434 -9.22 -3.31 -6.24
N PRO A 435 -7.93 -2.93 -6.22
CA PRO A 435 -6.87 -3.79 -6.72
C PRO A 435 -6.67 -5.00 -5.78
N VAL A 436 -6.43 -6.18 -6.37
CA VAL A 436 -6.06 -7.39 -5.61
C VAL A 436 -4.62 -7.28 -5.13
N GLY A 437 -4.37 -7.64 -3.88
CA GLY A 437 -3.04 -7.60 -3.27
C GLY A 437 -2.96 -8.39 -1.97
N CYS A 438 -1.76 -8.63 -1.47
CA CYS A 438 -1.55 -9.52 -0.33
C CYS A 438 -1.94 -8.89 1.02
N ALA A 439 -1.48 -7.65 1.28
CA ALA A 439 -1.67 -6.95 2.54
C ALA A 439 -2.98 -6.16 2.60
N THR A 440 -4.11 -6.88 2.67
CA THR A 440 -5.45 -6.32 2.87
C THR A 440 -5.89 -6.43 4.33
N THR A 441 -6.85 -5.61 4.76
CA THR A 441 -7.49 -5.70 6.09
C THR A 441 -8.14 -7.07 6.34
N ALA A 442 -8.64 -7.72 5.28
CA ALA A 442 -9.27 -9.04 5.37
C ALA A 442 -8.28 -10.21 5.48
N CYS A 443 -7.01 -10.00 5.10
CA CYS A 443 -5.99 -11.06 5.05
C CYS A 443 -4.72 -10.65 5.80
N HIS A 444 -3.67 -10.25 5.09
CA HIS A 444 -2.35 -9.99 5.70
C HIS A 444 -2.21 -8.58 6.30
N ALA A 445 -3.21 -8.12 7.04
CA ALA A 445 -3.33 -6.75 7.57
C ALA A 445 -2.09 -6.26 8.35
N ALA A 446 -1.44 -7.15 9.13
CA ALA A 446 -0.27 -6.82 9.93
C ALA A 446 1.07 -6.87 9.16
N LYS A 447 1.11 -7.38 7.92
CA LYS A 447 2.38 -7.70 7.22
C LYS A 447 3.14 -6.49 6.66
N THR A 448 2.52 -5.31 6.64
CA THR A 448 3.17 -4.04 6.27
C THR A 448 3.73 -3.27 7.47
N GLY A 449 3.47 -3.71 8.70
CA GLY A 449 3.90 -3.04 9.93
C GLY A 449 5.28 -3.48 10.44
N THR A 450 5.80 -2.78 11.45
CA THR A 450 7.11 -3.01 12.07
C THR A 450 7.28 -4.36 12.77
N GLY A 451 6.19 -5.12 12.98
CA GLY A 451 6.18 -6.50 13.48
C GLY A 451 5.60 -7.54 12.52
N GLY A 452 5.46 -7.22 11.22
CA GLY A 452 4.81 -8.11 10.25
C GLY A 452 5.54 -9.45 10.04
N HIS A 453 6.87 -9.43 10.07
CA HIS A 453 7.76 -10.57 9.85
C HIS A 453 8.73 -10.73 11.01
N ALA A 454 9.34 -11.92 11.10
CA ALA A 454 10.23 -12.32 12.19
C ALA A 454 11.47 -11.43 12.39
N THR A 455 11.84 -10.61 11.40
CA THR A 455 12.94 -9.64 11.52
C THR A 455 12.51 -8.25 11.07
N ALA A 456 12.97 -7.22 11.79
CA ALA A 456 12.78 -5.83 11.38
C ALA A 456 13.39 -5.53 10.00
N ALA A 457 14.45 -6.24 9.61
CA ALA A 457 15.05 -6.14 8.28
C ALA A 457 14.04 -6.49 7.16
N VAL A 458 13.30 -7.60 7.29
CA VAL A 458 12.27 -7.98 6.29
C VAL A 458 11.11 -6.97 6.29
N ASN A 459 10.71 -6.45 7.45
CA ASN A 459 9.68 -5.39 7.52
C ASN A 459 10.12 -4.13 6.76
N THR A 460 11.39 -3.73 6.84
CA THR A 460 11.94 -2.61 6.04
C THR A 460 11.91 -2.88 4.53
N HIS A 461 12.13 -4.13 4.09
CA HIS A 461 12.06 -4.47 2.66
C HIS A 461 10.66 -4.27 2.07
N MET A 462 9.59 -4.41 2.85
CA MET A 462 8.20 -4.24 2.37
C MET A 462 7.88 -2.83 1.86
N ALA A 463 8.72 -1.82 2.17
CA ALA A 463 8.64 -0.50 1.54
C ALA A 463 8.97 -0.53 0.04
N ARG A 464 9.89 -1.41 -0.40
CA ARG A 464 10.48 -1.40 -1.75
C ARG A 464 10.46 -2.74 -2.49
N VAL A 465 10.05 -3.82 -1.84
CA VAL A 465 9.93 -5.17 -2.40
C VAL A 465 8.49 -5.63 -2.25
N ALA A 466 7.90 -6.15 -3.32
CA ALA A 466 6.55 -6.71 -3.29
C ALA A 466 6.54 -8.06 -2.56
N CYS A 467 5.41 -8.40 -1.92
CA CYS A 467 5.23 -9.70 -1.27
C CYS A 467 5.50 -10.85 -2.25
N GLN A 468 5.01 -10.71 -3.49
CA GLN A 468 5.24 -11.63 -4.60
C GLN A 468 6.73 -11.92 -4.82
N THR A 469 7.63 -10.94 -4.75
CA THR A 469 9.07 -11.15 -5.01
C THR A 469 9.69 -12.16 -4.06
N CYS A 470 9.31 -12.16 -2.78
CA CYS A 470 9.82 -13.09 -1.79
C CYS A 470 9.05 -14.42 -1.78
N HIS A 471 7.74 -14.40 -2.06
CA HIS A 471 6.87 -15.58 -1.91
C HIS A 471 6.60 -16.36 -3.21
N ILE A 472 7.00 -15.83 -4.36
CA ILE A 472 6.98 -16.48 -5.68
C ILE A 472 8.42 -16.44 -6.22
N GLY A 473 9.29 -17.25 -5.61
CA GLY A 473 10.71 -17.36 -5.99
C GLY A 473 10.94 -18.16 -7.28
N THR A 474 9.99 -19.02 -7.65
CA THR A 474 10.02 -19.85 -8.85
C THR A 474 8.60 -20.01 -9.37
N TYR A 475 8.41 -20.02 -10.69
CA TYR A 475 7.11 -20.18 -11.37
C TYR A 475 7.18 -21.25 -12.47
N ALA A 476 6.05 -21.62 -13.05
CA ALA A 476 5.89 -22.76 -13.96
C ALA A 476 6.33 -24.07 -13.28
N ARG A 477 5.93 -24.21 -12.02
CA ARG A 477 6.24 -25.37 -11.17
C ARG A 477 5.20 -26.45 -11.38
N ASN A 478 5.58 -27.71 -11.35
CA ASN A 478 4.59 -28.78 -11.40
C ASN A 478 3.97 -29.01 -10.02
N ALA A 479 2.66 -29.25 -9.96
CA ALA A 479 2.02 -29.75 -8.73
C ALA A 479 2.34 -31.24 -8.58
N PHE A 480 2.68 -31.72 -7.37
CA PHE A 480 3.07 -33.13 -7.24
C PHE A 480 1.93 -34.12 -7.53
N ASP A 481 0.68 -33.66 -7.50
CA ASP A 481 -0.52 -34.48 -7.64
C ASP A 481 -1.18 -34.42 -9.03
N THR A 482 -0.55 -33.75 -10.00
CA THR A 482 -0.92 -33.79 -11.42
C THR A 482 0.15 -34.49 -12.25
N PRO A 483 -0.22 -35.22 -13.33
CA PRO A 483 0.73 -35.77 -14.30
C PRO A 483 1.06 -34.76 -15.42
N ALA A 484 0.50 -33.55 -15.36
CA ALA A 484 0.76 -32.51 -16.34
C ALA A 484 2.18 -31.97 -16.18
N THR A 485 2.67 -31.29 -17.21
CA THR A 485 3.77 -30.34 -17.03
C THR A 485 3.17 -28.96 -17.10
N GLU A 486 3.24 -28.22 -16.00
CA GLU A 486 2.82 -26.83 -15.88
C GLU A 486 3.85 -25.88 -16.55
N ALA A 487 4.49 -26.38 -17.61
CA ALA A 487 5.48 -25.70 -18.42
C ALA A 487 4.87 -24.48 -19.10
N THR A 488 5.67 -23.44 -19.27
CA THR A 488 5.20 -22.16 -19.80
C THR A 488 6.05 -21.71 -20.98
N GLU A 489 5.45 -21.01 -21.94
CA GLU A 489 6.16 -20.56 -23.14
C GLU A 489 7.06 -19.38 -22.80
N VAL A 490 8.36 -19.51 -23.08
CA VAL A 490 9.37 -18.44 -22.91
C VAL A 490 9.72 -17.76 -24.24
N PHE A 491 9.61 -18.47 -25.36
CA PHE A 491 9.84 -17.94 -26.71
C PHE A 491 8.90 -18.57 -27.73
N ARG A 492 8.56 -17.81 -28.78
CA ARG A 492 7.75 -18.26 -29.93
C ARG A 492 8.36 -17.77 -31.24
N ASP A 493 8.50 -18.65 -32.22
CA ASP A 493 8.93 -18.30 -33.58
C ASP A 493 7.84 -18.62 -34.61
N TRP A 494 7.27 -17.58 -35.19
CA TRP A 494 6.26 -17.68 -36.25
C TRP A 494 6.83 -18.16 -37.60
N GLN A 495 8.15 -18.18 -37.78
CA GLN A 495 8.81 -18.64 -39.01
C GLN A 495 8.91 -20.18 -39.09
N GLN A 496 8.66 -20.88 -37.98
CA GLN A 496 8.87 -22.32 -37.84
C GLN A 496 7.53 -23.04 -37.60
N PRO A 497 6.75 -23.32 -38.65
CA PRO A 497 5.49 -24.06 -38.52
C PRO A 497 5.74 -25.53 -38.21
N HIS A 498 4.94 -26.10 -37.31
CA HIS A 498 4.85 -27.54 -37.10
C HIS A 498 3.38 -27.96 -37.00
N LEU A 499 3.06 -29.21 -37.32
CA LEU A 499 1.71 -29.74 -37.19
C LEU A 499 1.50 -30.24 -35.75
N GLY A 500 0.49 -29.71 -35.07
CA GLY A 500 0.09 -30.16 -33.73
C GLY A 500 -0.75 -31.45 -33.77
N ALA A 501 -0.90 -32.09 -32.61
CA ALA A 501 -1.66 -33.34 -32.47
C ALA A 501 -3.14 -33.23 -32.90
N THR A 502 -3.70 -32.02 -32.93
CA THR A 502 -5.06 -31.72 -33.40
C THR A 502 -5.17 -31.53 -34.92
N GLY A 503 -4.09 -31.73 -35.69
CA GLY A 503 -4.07 -31.50 -37.14
C GLY A 503 -4.02 -30.02 -37.55
N THR A 504 -3.81 -29.12 -36.60
CA THR A 504 -3.63 -27.68 -36.85
C THR A 504 -2.15 -27.30 -36.79
N TYR A 505 -1.72 -26.37 -37.65
CA TYR A 505 -0.37 -25.84 -37.59
C TYR A 505 -0.19 -24.90 -36.40
N HIS A 506 1.01 -24.91 -35.81
CA HIS A 506 1.40 -24.01 -34.72
C HIS A 506 2.82 -23.48 -34.96
N PRO A 507 3.14 -22.25 -34.51
CA PRO A 507 4.50 -21.74 -34.50
C PRO A 507 5.35 -22.53 -33.50
N LEU A 508 6.66 -22.58 -33.69
CA LEU A 508 7.58 -23.17 -32.71
C LEU A 508 7.43 -22.46 -31.37
N MET A 509 7.19 -23.22 -30.29
CA MET A 509 7.10 -22.72 -28.93
C MET A 509 8.22 -23.35 -28.10
N GLN A 510 9.00 -22.55 -27.39
CA GLN A 510 9.94 -23.04 -26.38
C GLN A 510 9.25 -23.02 -25.02
N MET A 511 9.06 -24.19 -24.45
CA MET A 511 8.38 -24.42 -23.16
C MET A 511 9.42 -24.75 -22.09
N GLN A 512 9.28 -24.18 -20.89
CA GLN A 512 10.18 -24.42 -19.76
C GLN A 512 9.42 -24.45 -18.42
N ASN A 513 9.98 -25.17 -17.44
CA ASN A 513 9.50 -25.29 -16.07
C ASN A 513 10.46 -24.62 -15.07
N ASP A 514 10.01 -24.48 -13.82
CA ASP A 514 10.83 -24.10 -12.65
C ASP A 514 11.68 -22.84 -12.87
N LEU A 515 11.06 -21.84 -13.50
CA LEU A 515 11.72 -20.63 -13.96
C LEU A 515 11.95 -19.64 -12.82
N THR A 516 13.12 -19.01 -12.81
CA THR A 516 13.38 -17.84 -11.97
C THR A 516 12.71 -16.60 -12.58
N PRO A 517 11.90 -15.83 -11.82
CA PRO A 517 11.32 -14.58 -12.29
C PRO A 517 12.36 -13.55 -12.72
N VAL A 518 12.03 -12.75 -13.72
CA VAL A 518 12.74 -11.50 -13.99
C VAL A 518 12.20 -10.43 -13.04
N TYR A 519 13.09 -9.77 -12.30
CA TYR A 519 12.71 -8.73 -11.35
C TYR A 519 12.75 -7.34 -11.97
N ALA A 520 11.68 -6.56 -11.82
CA ALA A 520 11.61 -5.18 -12.29
C ALA A 520 10.85 -4.28 -11.31
N PHE A 521 11.18 -2.98 -11.30
CA PHE A 521 10.41 -2.00 -10.55
C PHE A 521 9.07 -1.73 -11.23
N TRP A 522 8.00 -1.72 -10.44
CA TRP A 522 6.65 -1.43 -10.87
C TRP A 522 5.92 -0.56 -9.84
N ASN A 523 5.24 0.48 -10.32
CA ASN A 523 4.43 1.39 -9.51
C ASN A 523 2.91 1.23 -9.70
N GLY A 524 2.50 0.13 -10.32
CA GLY A 524 1.12 -0.14 -10.72
C GLY A 524 0.78 0.31 -12.14
N THR A 525 1.54 1.24 -12.73
CA THR A 525 1.33 1.67 -14.13
C THR A 525 2.17 0.87 -15.12
N SER A 526 1.72 0.74 -16.36
CA SER A 526 2.41 0.02 -17.43
C SER A 526 2.45 0.86 -18.71
N TRP A 527 3.36 0.49 -19.61
CA TRP A 527 3.31 0.85 -21.02
C TRP A 527 2.90 -0.42 -21.79
N ALA A 528 2.02 -0.31 -22.78
CA ALA A 528 1.60 -1.45 -23.61
C ALA A 528 1.33 -1.00 -25.04
N TYR A 529 1.74 -1.80 -26.02
CA TYR A 529 1.56 -1.51 -27.45
C TYR A 529 0.15 -1.92 -27.92
N ASN A 530 -0.59 -1.05 -28.57
CA ASN A 530 -1.83 -1.38 -29.28
C ASN A 530 -1.61 -1.48 -30.80
N LEU A 531 -2.49 -2.21 -31.48
CA LEU A 531 -2.59 -2.23 -32.92
C LEU A 531 -2.68 -0.78 -33.45
N PHE A 532 -1.98 -0.51 -34.55
CA PHE A 532 -1.74 0.80 -35.15
C PHE A 532 -0.70 1.71 -34.47
N ASP A 533 -0.20 1.41 -33.27
CA ASP A 533 0.90 2.18 -32.67
C ASP A 533 2.19 2.11 -33.49
N VAL A 534 3.05 3.14 -33.40
CA VAL A 534 4.41 3.09 -33.96
C VAL A 534 5.32 2.31 -33.00
N ALA A 535 5.78 1.14 -33.44
CA ALA A 535 6.65 0.29 -32.66
C ALA A 535 8.08 0.87 -32.63
N THR A 536 8.59 1.13 -31.44
CA THR A 536 9.95 1.65 -31.21
C THR A 536 10.78 0.59 -30.49
N PRO A 537 11.99 0.23 -31.00
CA PRO A 537 12.83 -0.75 -30.33
C PRO A 537 13.34 -0.23 -28.98
N ASP A 538 13.61 -1.17 -28.08
CA ASP A 538 14.38 -0.93 -26.86
C ASP A 538 15.82 -0.48 -27.22
N PRO A 539 16.30 0.68 -26.72
CA PRO A 539 17.63 1.17 -27.09
C PRO A 539 18.78 0.35 -26.51
N VAL A 540 18.52 -0.57 -25.57
CA VAL A 540 19.54 -1.47 -24.98
C VAL A 540 19.52 -2.86 -25.62
N THR A 541 18.34 -3.44 -25.85
CA THR A 541 18.24 -4.81 -26.39
C THR A 541 17.99 -4.87 -27.90
N GLY A 542 17.57 -3.77 -28.52
CA GLY A 542 17.08 -3.73 -29.91
C GLY A 542 15.71 -4.38 -30.10
N TYR A 543 15.11 -4.95 -29.06
CA TYR A 543 13.84 -5.69 -29.15
C TYR A 543 12.63 -4.77 -28.97
N TYR A 544 11.51 -5.13 -29.59
CA TYR A 544 10.29 -4.32 -29.58
C TYR A 544 9.38 -4.69 -28.39
N PRO A 545 9.11 -3.76 -27.45
CA PRO A 545 8.24 -4.05 -26.33
C PRO A 545 6.77 -4.16 -26.79
N VAL A 546 6.04 -5.10 -26.18
CA VAL A 546 4.57 -5.19 -26.31
C VAL A 546 3.87 -4.87 -24.98
N SER A 547 4.55 -5.11 -23.85
CA SER A 547 4.15 -4.67 -22.51
C SER A 547 5.38 -4.49 -21.60
N ARG A 548 5.40 -3.41 -20.80
CA ARG A 548 6.44 -3.09 -19.81
C ARG A 548 5.81 -2.57 -18.50
N PRO A 549 6.20 -3.07 -17.31
CA PRO A 549 5.94 -2.37 -16.06
C PRO A 549 6.70 -1.04 -16.05
N LEU A 550 6.02 0.03 -15.64
CA LEU A 550 6.62 1.34 -15.41
C LEU A 550 6.93 1.55 -13.93
N GLY A 551 8.00 2.29 -13.69
CA GLY A 551 8.56 2.46 -12.36
C GLY A 551 10.08 2.45 -12.39
N GLY A 552 10.68 2.77 -11.25
CA GLY A 552 12.12 2.83 -11.08
C GLY A 552 12.53 2.98 -9.64
N ILE A 553 13.82 2.78 -9.38
CA ILE A 553 14.39 2.85 -8.03
C ILE A 553 14.18 4.21 -7.33
N ASN A 554 14.10 5.31 -8.08
CA ASN A 554 13.87 6.66 -7.52
C ASN A 554 12.39 7.02 -7.36
N ASP A 555 11.47 6.23 -7.92
CA ASP A 555 10.05 6.46 -7.76
C ASP A 555 9.60 5.90 -6.40
N PRO A 556 9.02 6.72 -5.49
CA PRO A 556 8.60 6.27 -4.16
C PRO A 556 7.40 5.32 -4.19
N LYS A 557 6.61 5.28 -5.27
CA LYS A 557 5.51 4.33 -5.47
C LYS A 557 6.00 2.98 -6.01
N SER A 558 7.21 2.92 -6.56
CA SER A 558 7.77 1.71 -7.15
C SER A 558 8.26 0.72 -6.11
N LYS A 559 7.79 -0.53 -6.24
CA LYS A 559 8.38 -1.71 -5.60
C LYS A 559 8.97 -2.65 -6.65
N LEU A 560 9.93 -3.47 -6.24
CA LEU A 560 10.43 -4.57 -7.05
C LEU A 560 9.38 -5.70 -7.06
N TYR A 561 9.01 -6.17 -8.24
CA TYR A 561 8.05 -7.25 -8.48
C TYR A 561 8.67 -8.38 -9.30
N PRO A 562 8.19 -9.63 -9.18
CA PRO A 562 8.56 -10.74 -10.05
C PRO A 562 7.69 -10.75 -11.32
N PHE A 563 8.32 -11.04 -12.47
CA PHE A 563 7.65 -11.14 -13.75
C PHE A 563 8.07 -12.41 -14.48
N LYS A 564 7.11 -13.04 -15.16
CA LYS A 564 7.41 -13.81 -16.36
C LYS A 564 7.85 -12.83 -17.44
N TYR A 565 8.99 -13.12 -18.07
CA TYR A 565 9.50 -12.41 -19.23
C TYR A 565 9.49 -13.36 -20.41
N LYS A 566 8.88 -12.95 -21.51
CA LYS A 566 8.66 -13.80 -22.68
C LYS A 566 8.94 -13.02 -23.96
N THR A 567 9.57 -13.68 -24.92
CA THR A 567 9.96 -13.10 -26.21
C THR A 567 9.24 -13.79 -27.38
N ALA A 568 9.24 -13.17 -28.56
CA ALA A 568 8.80 -13.82 -29.80
C ALA A 568 9.42 -13.19 -31.05
N SER A 569 9.63 -13.98 -32.11
CA SER A 569 9.90 -13.46 -33.46
C SER A 569 8.57 -13.09 -34.11
N GLN A 570 8.32 -11.79 -34.35
CA GLN A 570 7.08 -11.28 -34.94
C GLN A 570 7.34 -10.36 -36.14
N PRO A 571 6.43 -10.32 -37.13
CA PRO A 571 6.56 -9.45 -38.28
C PRO A 571 6.25 -7.97 -37.94
N LEU A 572 7.01 -7.06 -38.55
CA LEU A 572 6.89 -5.60 -38.47
C LEU A 572 6.82 -5.03 -39.89
N ALA A 573 5.81 -4.20 -40.19
CA ALA A 573 5.75 -3.44 -41.43
C ALA A 573 6.82 -2.34 -41.41
N THR A 574 7.77 -2.35 -42.35
CA THR A 574 8.93 -1.44 -42.28
C THR A 574 8.59 -0.02 -42.69
N LEU A 575 7.56 0.18 -43.53
CA LEU A 575 7.13 1.51 -43.98
C LEU A 575 6.42 2.33 -42.89
N THR A 576 5.64 1.68 -42.02
CA THR A 576 4.89 2.35 -40.94
C THR A 576 5.44 2.08 -39.54
N SER A 577 6.44 1.19 -39.43
CA SER A 577 6.97 0.66 -38.17
C SER A 577 5.88 0.09 -37.25
N GLN A 578 4.84 -0.55 -37.80
CA GLN A 578 3.77 -1.20 -37.04
C GLN A 578 3.98 -2.72 -36.96
N LEU A 579 3.81 -3.30 -35.77
CA LEU A 579 3.77 -4.77 -35.60
C LEU A 579 2.55 -5.35 -36.32
N ILE A 580 2.78 -6.37 -37.15
CA ILE A 580 1.76 -6.97 -38.00
C ILE A 580 1.00 -8.05 -37.20
N PRO A 581 -0.34 -7.98 -37.13
CA PRO A 581 -1.16 -9.02 -36.51
C PRO A 581 -1.23 -10.23 -37.46
N VAL A 582 -0.31 -11.20 -37.29
CA VAL A 582 -0.34 -12.47 -38.04
C VAL A 582 -1.74 -13.07 -37.94
N ASP A 583 -2.36 -13.35 -39.10
CA ASP A 583 -3.63 -14.02 -39.16
C ASP A 583 -3.46 -15.48 -38.73
N THR A 584 -3.79 -15.75 -37.47
CA THR A 584 -3.73 -17.07 -36.85
C THR A 584 -4.72 -18.04 -37.48
N SER A 585 -5.82 -17.56 -38.08
CA SER A 585 -6.77 -18.42 -38.79
C SER A 585 -6.12 -18.98 -40.06
N VAL A 586 -5.46 -18.11 -40.84
CA VAL A 586 -4.67 -18.52 -42.02
C VAL A 586 -3.48 -19.37 -41.62
N TYR A 587 -2.73 -18.97 -40.58
CA TYR A 587 -1.53 -19.68 -40.14
C TYR A 587 -1.85 -21.08 -39.61
N PHE A 588 -2.82 -21.22 -38.70
CA PHE A 588 -3.15 -22.52 -38.10
C PHE A 588 -3.78 -23.49 -39.11
N ALA A 589 -4.41 -22.98 -40.18
CA ALA A 589 -4.94 -23.81 -41.27
C ALA A 589 -3.88 -24.27 -42.28
N THR A 590 -2.78 -23.51 -42.48
CA THR A 590 -1.88 -23.72 -43.63
C THR A 590 -0.39 -23.84 -43.31
N GLY A 591 0.05 -23.42 -42.12
CA GLY A 591 1.47 -23.26 -41.77
C GLY A 591 2.18 -22.14 -42.53
N ASN A 592 1.49 -21.40 -43.42
CA ASN A 592 2.11 -20.44 -44.32
C ASN A 592 2.18 -19.04 -43.67
N LEU A 593 3.37 -18.67 -43.16
CA LEU A 593 3.60 -17.35 -42.57
C LEU A 593 3.36 -16.21 -43.57
N TYR A 594 3.79 -16.33 -44.83
CA TYR A 594 3.67 -15.27 -45.83
C TYR A 594 2.20 -14.88 -46.08
N ASN A 595 1.31 -15.87 -46.23
CA ASN A 595 -0.12 -15.63 -46.39
C ASN A 595 -0.74 -15.02 -45.12
N ALA A 596 -0.34 -15.49 -43.95
CA ALA A 596 -0.83 -14.98 -42.67
C ALA A 596 -0.34 -13.54 -42.36
N VAL A 597 0.88 -13.19 -42.80
CA VAL A 597 1.42 -11.82 -42.76
C VAL A 597 0.67 -10.91 -43.73
N ASN A 598 0.38 -11.39 -44.95
CA ASN A 598 -0.36 -10.61 -45.94
C ASN A 598 -1.81 -10.31 -45.49
N SER A 599 -2.50 -11.27 -44.88
CA SER A 599 -3.80 -11.00 -44.23
C SER A 599 -3.63 -10.01 -43.06
N GLY A 600 -2.58 -10.16 -42.25
CA GLY A 600 -2.25 -9.23 -41.18
C GLY A 600 -1.97 -7.79 -41.64
N LEU A 601 -1.34 -7.61 -42.80
CA LEU A 601 -1.13 -6.30 -43.44
C LEU A 601 -2.46 -5.67 -43.86
N VAL A 602 -3.36 -6.44 -44.47
CA VAL A 602 -4.72 -5.97 -44.82
C VAL A 602 -5.51 -5.58 -43.56
N ASN A 603 -5.36 -6.34 -42.47
CA ASN A 603 -5.94 -6.00 -41.16
C ASN A 603 -5.35 -4.72 -40.52
N LEU A 604 -4.18 -4.26 -40.97
CA LEU A 604 -3.61 -2.94 -40.63
C LEU A 604 -4.04 -1.82 -41.59
N GLY A 605 -4.85 -2.11 -42.62
CA GLY A 605 -5.18 -1.16 -43.68
C GLY A 605 -4.03 -0.95 -44.69
N LEU A 606 -3.04 -1.84 -44.70
CA LEU A 606 -1.91 -1.82 -45.63
C LEU A 606 -2.15 -2.77 -46.79
N THR A 607 -1.45 -2.56 -47.91
CA THR A 607 -1.50 -3.48 -49.04
C THR A 607 -0.84 -4.82 -48.71
N ALA A 608 -1.44 -5.92 -49.16
CA ALA A 608 -0.77 -7.22 -49.14
C ALA A 608 0.55 -7.13 -49.93
N GLY A 609 1.60 -7.81 -49.43
CA GLY A 609 2.95 -7.72 -49.98
C GLY A 609 3.74 -6.46 -49.58
N ALA A 610 3.20 -5.57 -48.73
CA ALA A 610 3.94 -4.42 -48.23
C ALA A 610 5.26 -4.85 -47.52
N PRO A 611 6.36 -4.09 -47.69
CA PRO A 611 7.64 -4.38 -47.06
C PRO A 611 7.54 -4.61 -45.54
N ASN A 612 8.08 -5.73 -45.10
CA ASN A 612 8.06 -6.16 -43.71
C ASN A 612 9.34 -6.92 -43.36
N GLN A 613 9.62 -7.03 -42.06
CA GLN A 613 10.76 -7.76 -41.51
C GLN A 613 10.36 -8.49 -40.22
N MET A 614 11.05 -9.57 -39.87
CA MET A 614 10.89 -10.21 -38.57
C MET A 614 11.71 -9.48 -37.51
N VAL A 615 11.11 -9.19 -36.36
CA VAL A 615 11.75 -8.55 -35.21
C VAL A 615 11.50 -9.33 -33.93
N THR A 616 12.47 -9.32 -33.02
CA THR A 616 12.26 -9.84 -31.67
C THR A 616 11.40 -8.89 -30.87
N THR A 617 10.31 -9.38 -30.32
CA THR A 617 9.42 -8.68 -29.39
C THR A 617 9.55 -9.24 -27.98
N TYR A 618 9.08 -8.50 -26.97
CA TYR A 618 8.96 -9.01 -25.61
C TYR A 618 7.78 -8.46 -24.81
N GLU A 619 7.35 -9.20 -23.79
CA GLU A 619 6.41 -8.72 -22.78
C GLU A 619 6.74 -9.19 -21.35
N TYR A 620 6.30 -8.38 -20.39
CA TYR A 620 6.40 -8.64 -18.95
C TYR A 620 5.02 -8.90 -18.34
N GLN A 621 4.86 -10.04 -17.68
CA GLN A 621 3.61 -10.46 -17.03
C GLN A 621 3.86 -10.66 -15.53
N ALA A 622 3.18 -9.87 -14.69
CA ALA A 622 3.35 -9.93 -13.24
C ALA A 622 2.87 -11.26 -12.68
N LEU A 623 3.73 -11.95 -11.92
CA LEU A 623 3.41 -13.21 -11.25
C LEU A 623 2.73 -12.90 -9.92
N ASN A 624 1.57 -13.54 -9.65
CA ASN A 624 0.71 -13.24 -8.50
C ASN A 624 0.17 -14.49 -7.78
N HIS A 625 0.18 -15.64 -8.44
CA HIS A 625 -0.22 -16.95 -7.90
C HIS A 625 1.02 -17.86 -7.76
N GLU A 626 0.85 -19.17 -7.57
CA GLU A 626 1.92 -20.10 -7.20
C GLU A 626 2.67 -19.62 -5.93
N VAL A 627 1.91 -19.11 -4.95
CA VAL A 627 2.49 -18.60 -3.70
C VAL A 627 2.93 -19.78 -2.84
N MET A 628 4.23 -19.86 -2.58
CA MET A 628 4.85 -20.99 -1.87
C MET A 628 4.63 -20.92 -0.34
N THR A 629 4.90 -22.04 0.34
CA THR A 629 4.95 -22.10 1.80
C THR A 629 6.06 -21.20 2.36
N ARG A 630 5.86 -20.73 3.61
CA ARG A 630 6.74 -19.73 4.25
C ARG A 630 8.21 -20.12 4.34
N ASP A 631 8.50 -21.42 4.39
CA ASP A 631 9.85 -22.01 4.46
C ASP A 631 10.58 -22.02 3.10
N LYS A 632 9.86 -21.77 2.00
CA LYS A 632 10.41 -21.61 0.64
C LYS A 632 10.50 -20.16 0.18
N ALA A 633 10.07 -19.20 1.02
CA ALA A 633 10.21 -17.79 0.71
C ALA A 633 11.69 -17.39 0.61
N LEU A 634 12.03 -16.49 -0.32
CA LEU A 634 13.41 -16.07 -0.55
C LEU A 634 14.03 -15.47 0.71
N THR A 635 15.28 -15.87 0.96
CA THR A 635 16.08 -15.49 2.11
C THR A 635 17.08 -14.38 1.76
N CYS A 636 17.82 -13.90 2.76
CA CYS A 636 18.86 -12.88 2.56
C CYS A 636 19.92 -13.31 1.53
N THR A 637 20.32 -14.59 1.54
CA THR A 637 21.39 -15.13 0.68
C THR A 637 20.94 -15.41 -0.75
N ASP A 638 19.64 -15.46 -1.02
CA ASP A 638 19.14 -15.53 -2.39
C ASP A 638 19.46 -14.23 -3.14
N CYS A 639 19.21 -13.07 -2.50
CA CYS A 639 19.32 -11.76 -3.14
C CYS A 639 20.62 -10.99 -2.84
N HIS A 640 21.36 -11.36 -1.78
CA HIS A 640 22.60 -10.68 -1.36
C HIS A 640 23.79 -11.64 -1.37
N GLY A 641 24.98 -11.12 -1.69
CA GLY A 641 26.22 -11.90 -1.76
C GLY A 641 26.39 -12.70 -3.07
N THR A 642 25.33 -12.82 -3.88
CA THR A 642 25.33 -13.46 -5.19
C THR A 642 24.55 -12.61 -6.20
N THR A 643 24.77 -12.85 -7.49
CA THR A 643 23.93 -12.30 -8.58
C THR A 643 23.00 -13.35 -9.20
N ALA A 644 23.01 -14.60 -8.71
CA ALA A 644 22.31 -15.73 -9.34
C ALA A 644 20.78 -15.55 -9.38
N ARG A 645 20.17 -15.09 -8.27
CA ARG A 645 18.74 -14.74 -8.24
C ARG A 645 18.49 -13.35 -8.82
N MET A 646 19.35 -12.40 -8.49
CA MET A 646 19.09 -10.98 -8.70
C MET A 646 20.39 -10.18 -8.79
N ASN A 647 20.63 -9.54 -9.94
CA ASN A 647 21.77 -8.65 -10.10
C ASN A 647 21.39 -7.21 -9.66
N LEU A 648 21.57 -6.91 -8.37
CA LEU A 648 21.24 -5.60 -7.80
C LEU A 648 21.93 -4.42 -8.52
N LYS A 649 23.16 -4.60 -9.04
CA LYS A 649 23.86 -3.56 -9.83
C LYS A 649 23.12 -3.27 -11.13
N GLN A 650 22.75 -4.30 -11.89
CA GLN A 650 21.87 -4.17 -13.07
C GLN A 650 20.45 -3.72 -12.71
N LEU A 651 20.04 -3.81 -11.45
CA LEU A 651 18.79 -3.21 -10.97
C LEU A 651 18.85 -1.69 -10.75
N GLY A 652 20.05 -1.10 -10.81
CA GLY A 652 20.30 0.32 -10.58
C GLY A 652 20.90 0.63 -9.21
N TYR A 653 21.22 -0.38 -8.38
CA TYR A 653 21.94 -0.21 -7.12
C TYR A 653 23.46 -0.19 -7.36
N THR A 654 23.95 0.86 -8.01
CA THR A 654 25.40 1.02 -8.30
C THR A 654 26.05 1.88 -7.23
N LEU A 655 27.25 1.52 -6.75
CA LEU A 655 28.03 2.44 -5.89
C LEU A 655 28.45 3.67 -6.69
N LYS A 656 28.59 4.83 -6.05
CA LYS A 656 29.01 6.09 -6.71
C LYS A 656 30.42 6.06 -7.34
N GLY A 657 31.18 4.99 -7.09
CA GLY A 657 32.51 4.74 -7.65
C GLY A 657 32.99 3.35 -7.23
N ALA A 658 34.29 3.08 -7.40
CA ALA A 658 34.93 1.91 -6.83
C ALA A 658 34.71 1.85 -5.31
N GLU A 659 34.51 0.66 -4.73
CA GLU A 659 34.19 0.50 -3.31
C GLU A 659 35.25 1.14 -2.40
N SER A 660 36.54 0.97 -2.74
CA SER A 660 37.65 1.67 -2.09
C SER A 660 37.47 3.19 -2.10
N ALA A 661 37.17 3.79 -3.25
CA ALA A 661 36.97 5.23 -3.40
C ALA A 661 35.72 5.76 -2.67
N VAL A 662 34.68 4.93 -2.47
CA VAL A 662 33.51 5.30 -1.66
C VAL A 662 33.81 5.19 -0.16
N CYS A 663 34.48 4.12 0.28
CA CYS A 663 34.80 3.90 1.70
C CYS A 663 35.83 4.91 2.25
N ILE A 664 36.84 5.28 1.46
CA ILE A 664 37.92 6.18 1.91
C ILE A 664 37.39 7.60 2.20
N GLN A 665 36.26 8.02 1.60
CA GLN A 665 35.63 9.33 1.86
C GLN A 665 35.27 9.57 3.33
N CYS A 666 35.12 8.52 4.14
CA CYS A 666 34.72 8.62 5.55
C CYS A 666 35.62 7.85 6.52
N HIS A 667 36.34 6.80 6.08
CA HIS A 667 36.97 5.84 7.00
C HIS A 667 38.50 5.72 6.89
N GLY A 668 39.12 6.37 5.90
CA GLY A 668 40.50 6.07 5.50
C GLY A 668 40.64 4.66 4.91
N PHE A 669 41.88 4.19 4.75
CA PHE A 669 42.12 2.82 4.27
C PHE A 669 41.99 1.82 5.42
N LYS A 670 40.98 0.95 5.37
CA LYS A 670 40.74 -0.12 6.36
C LYS A 670 40.31 -1.40 5.64
N PRO A 671 40.60 -2.60 6.19
CA PRO A 671 40.05 -3.85 5.68
C PRO A 671 38.52 -3.80 5.65
N ASN A 672 37.91 -4.19 4.52
CA ASN A 672 36.46 -4.22 4.36
C ASN A 672 35.89 -5.46 5.08
N PRO A 673 35.03 -5.31 6.10
CA PRO A 673 34.41 -6.44 6.81
C PRO A 673 33.26 -7.11 6.04
N GLY A 674 33.06 -6.75 4.77
CA GLY A 674 32.06 -7.33 3.87
C GLY A 674 30.70 -6.63 3.92
N PHE A 675 29.94 -6.81 2.84
CA PHE A 675 28.69 -6.08 2.56
C PHE A 675 27.74 -6.03 3.76
N SER A 676 27.40 -7.16 4.39
CA SER A 676 26.41 -7.20 5.46
C SER A 676 26.82 -6.38 6.70
N SER A 677 28.11 -6.40 7.05
CA SER A 677 28.66 -5.63 8.18
C SER A 677 28.66 -4.13 7.87
N VAL A 678 29.18 -3.75 6.69
CA VAL A 678 29.20 -2.36 6.23
C VAL A 678 27.77 -1.81 6.08
N HIS A 679 26.88 -2.50 5.38
CA HIS A 679 25.52 -2.07 5.11
C HIS A 679 24.71 -1.90 6.40
N THR A 680 24.78 -2.87 7.33
CA THR A 680 24.11 -2.76 8.64
C THR A 680 24.66 -1.56 9.42
N LYS A 681 25.98 -1.36 9.48
CA LYS A 681 26.56 -0.21 10.19
C LYS A 681 26.12 1.13 9.59
N HIS A 682 26.08 1.25 8.27
CA HIS A 682 25.79 2.54 7.62
C HIS A 682 24.29 2.86 7.59
N VAL A 683 23.45 1.90 7.22
CA VAL A 683 21.99 2.11 7.11
C VAL A 683 21.31 2.02 8.48
N THR A 684 21.63 1.01 9.30
CA THR A 684 20.95 0.79 10.58
C THR A 684 21.50 1.67 11.68
N ASP A 685 22.83 1.74 11.87
CA ASP A 685 23.40 2.48 13.02
C ASP A 685 23.66 3.95 12.69
N LYS A 686 24.26 4.24 11.54
CA LYS A 686 24.62 5.61 11.12
C LYS A 686 23.51 6.37 10.41
N LYS A 687 22.40 5.69 10.08
CA LYS A 687 21.23 6.27 9.39
C LYS A 687 21.54 6.95 8.06
N TYR A 688 22.62 6.54 7.38
CA TYR A 688 22.89 6.99 6.02
C TYR A 688 21.85 6.37 5.08
N ASP A 689 21.23 7.22 4.27
CA ASP A 689 20.33 6.77 3.22
C ASP A 689 21.12 6.09 2.09
N CYS A 690 20.43 5.28 1.29
CA CYS A 690 21.08 4.50 0.24
C CYS A 690 21.72 5.40 -0.83
N SER A 691 21.21 6.61 -1.06
CA SER A 691 21.78 7.57 -2.03
C SER A 691 23.06 8.23 -1.53
N PHE A 692 23.45 8.05 -0.27
CA PHE A 692 24.76 8.47 0.23
C PHE A 692 25.89 7.70 -0.48
N CYS A 693 25.80 6.37 -0.52
CA CYS A 693 26.81 5.48 -1.12
C CYS A 693 26.54 5.13 -2.59
N HIS A 694 25.29 5.17 -3.04
CA HIS A 694 24.88 4.69 -4.37
C HIS A 694 24.47 5.81 -5.33
N THR A 695 24.75 5.61 -6.62
CA THR A 695 24.05 6.27 -7.73
C THR A 695 22.85 5.42 -8.14
N PHE A 696 21.74 6.09 -8.42
CA PHE A 696 20.51 5.47 -8.88
C PHE A 696 20.15 6.01 -10.26
N SER A 697 20.74 5.45 -11.31
CA SER A 697 20.49 5.85 -12.70
C SER A 697 20.02 4.68 -13.55
N ARG A 698 18.99 4.91 -14.36
CA ARG A 698 18.55 4.02 -15.45
C ARG A 698 18.27 4.82 -16.72
N PRO A 699 19.32 5.24 -17.47
CA PRO A 699 19.16 5.99 -18.71
C PRO A 699 18.25 5.28 -19.72
N GLU A 700 18.26 3.95 -19.74
CA GLU A 700 17.52 3.08 -20.65
C GLU A 700 16.00 3.11 -20.48
N ARG A 701 15.48 3.74 -19.41
CA ARG A 701 14.04 3.89 -19.15
C ARG A 701 13.55 5.34 -19.20
N GLY A 702 14.35 6.27 -19.73
CA GLY A 702 14.01 7.69 -19.79
C GLY A 702 13.99 8.41 -18.42
N LEU A 703 14.42 7.73 -17.35
CA LEU A 703 14.49 8.29 -15.99
C LEU A 703 15.70 9.22 -15.87
N ARG A 704 15.56 10.45 -16.34
CA ARG A 704 16.58 11.51 -16.18
C ARG A 704 16.74 11.83 -14.70
N THR A 705 18.00 11.84 -14.23
CA THR A 705 18.36 12.42 -12.93
C THR A 705 18.46 13.94 -13.07
N THR A 706 17.34 14.64 -12.87
CA THR A 706 17.39 16.03 -12.40
C THR A 706 17.36 16.01 -10.87
N LYS A 707 18.37 16.60 -10.24
CA LYS A 707 18.26 17.10 -8.88
C LYS A 707 17.26 18.25 -8.82
#